data_AF-A0A8T7KK27-F1
#
_entry.id   AF-A0A8T7KK27-F1
#
_cell.length_a   1.000
_cell.length_b   1.000
_cell.length_c   1.000
_cell.angle_alpha   90.00
_cell.angle_beta   90.00
_cell.angle_gamma   90.00
#
_symmetry.space_group_name_H-M   'P 1'
#
loop_
_entity.id
_entity.type
_entity.pdbx_description
1 polymer ?
#
loop_
_entity_poly.entity_id
_entity_poly.type
_entity_poly.pdbx_seq_one_letter_code
_entity_poly.pdbx_strand_id
1 'polypeptide(L)'
;AQPAGRRARRQRRARPGVLPLALQHLPLDQRLALALHLLPGYDAARIGQVLALPASEARGALIAAVRALGPFAGSSLPDRTSDELCLAVRDALADPVAGARHSALVRGHLAACALCRSFDQVWDAIIQQVEATLRNELRARPLPAELRAQLLAMAYPPRRFGPGLRLALLPLAVLALIAVLVLPGFLRPPVSVVERDLAAPLDPDALVARALARQTSPPDRGGIWYGRYATLWYFDDSTIAPLQAELWLDPRNPARHRLQLTHADGGAPYELQLGNGSSRLYYALDALYAPTVYGRLRTPVQPGAPALLVQELDRAGQEQARNERLSSGPWAIPLAYLEQARHAPDLRVLGRQRDGARSVQILSFSGFSPLGLPPDAPGATAERVTVLLALDLEDGLLRTATELAGPAGTTQTSRVTWRLLEEQTLATAEQIERAFSISRAWTGVGDFSEVGRYVSADQAVPLIAAYAVVDPGQLLGVRDVAFWMPAAPPPGAERALLLWSDGTGRGRNPPRALIYLGDGRRLMLLFNVTDELDGELLTVGPWQATLHAGRTRRYTLALSRTPGAAASDGGTPGVLIDAWGFSRNDLLMLAASLRPFDSQALAAHGTLFSPEPAQNPEAFVPRQTATGRVHISPGSAGILPA
;
A
#
# COMPACT_ATOMS: atom_id res chain seq x y z
N ALA A 1 -43.37 -35.42 -33.44
CA ALA A 1 -42.21 -34.52 -33.58
C ALA A 1 -41.32 -34.66 -32.36
N GLN A 2 -40.18 -35.32 -32.51
CA GLN A 2 -39.18 -35.56 -31.44
C GLN A 2 -38.33 -34.29 -31.22
N PRO A 3 -38.03 -33.88 -29.98
CA PRO A 3 -36.96 -32.93 -29.74
C PRO A 3 -35.62 -33.68 -29.64
N ALA A 4 -34.69 -33.27 -30.48
CA ALA A 4 -33.35 -33.82 -30.59
C ALA A 4 -32.49 -33.55 -29.34
N GLY A 5 -32.04 -34.63 -28.73
CA GLY A 5 -30.72 -34.86 -28.11
C GLY A 5 -29.95 -33.68 -27.51
N ARG A 6 -30.12 -33.45 -26.21
CA ARG A 6 -29.05 -32.91 -25.35
C ARG A 6 -27.91 -33.93 -25.25
N ARG A 7 -26.88 -33.81 -26.08
CA ARG A 7 -25.60 -34.49 -25.87
C ARG A 7 -24.92 -33.89 -24.65
N ALA A 8 -24.95 -34.60 -23.52
CA ALA A 8 -24.12 -34.32 -22.37
C ALA A 8 -22.64 -34.37 -22.79
N ARG A 9 -21.99 -33.22 -22.82
CA ARG A 9 -20.55 -33.07 -23.06
C ARG A 9 -19.83 -33.61 -21.82
N ARG A 10 -19.55 -34.92 -21.80
CA ARG A 10 -18.66 -35.56 -20.81
C ARG A 10 -17.31 -34.84 -20.86
N GLN A 11 -17.05 -33.96 -19.89
CA GLN A 11 -15.70 -33.47 -19.61
C GLN A 11 -14.83 -34.69 -19.28
N ARG A 12 -13.88 -34.96 -20.15
CA ARG A 12 -12.92 -36.06 -20.02
C ARG A 12 -12.00 -35.68 -18.85
N ARG A 13 -12.28 -36.19 -17.65
CA ARG A 13 -11.37 -36.03 -16.49
C ARG A 13 -9.96 -36.45 -16.93
N ALA A 14 -8.99 -35.56 -16.73
CA ALA A 14 -7.59 -35.83 -17.00
C ALA A 14 -7.18 -37.15 -16.31
N ARG A 15 -6.55 -38.06 -17.06
CA ARG A 15 -6.01 -39.30 -16.48
C ARG A 15 -4.86 -38.91 -15.55
N PRO A 16 -4.92 -39.23 -14.25
CA PRO A 16 -3.80 -39.00 -13.35
C PRO A 16 -2.57 -39.77 -13.86
N GLY A 17 -1.46 -39.07 -14.06
CA GLY A 17 -0.18 -39.63 -14.50
C GLY A 17 0.39 -39.13 -15.84
N VAL A 18 -0.40 -38.47 -16.70
CA VAL A 18 0.10 -38.07 -18.05
C VAL A 18 0.82 -36.72 -18.06
N LEU A 19 0.41 -35.78 -17.20
CA LEU A 19 0.94 -34.42 -17.17
C LEU A 19 2.40 -34.33 -16.66
N PRO A 20 2.84 -35.10 -15.63
CA PRO A 20 4.24 -35.16 -15.22
C PRO A 20 5.17 -35.70 -16.31
N LEU A 21 4.70 -36.67 -17.10
CA LEU A 21 5.40 -37.18 -18.27
C LEU A 21 5.49 -36.11 -19.36
N ALA A 22 4.39 -35.43 -19.69
CA ALA A 22 4.38 -34.36 -20.68
C ALA A 22 5.36 -33.21 -20.34
N LEU A 23 5.49 -32.85 -19.07
CA LEU A 23 6.47 -31.87 -18.58
C LEU A 23 7.92 -32.26 -18.89
N GLN A 24 8.25 -33.55 -18.82
CA GLN A 24 9.60 -34.05 -19.12
C GLN A 24 9.92 -34.07 -20.62
N HIS A 25 8.89 -34.06 -21.48
CA HIS A 25 9.04 -34.05 -22.93
C HIS A 25 9.07 -32.63 -23.52
N LEU A 26 8.83 -31.59 -22.71
CA LEU A 26 9.02 -30.21 -23.16
C LEU A 26 10.51 -29.95 -23.49
N PRO A 27 10.82 -29.17 -24.54
CA PRO A 27 12.15 -28.63 -24.76
C PRO A 27 12.71 -27.96 -23.49
N LEU A 28 14.04 -27.99 -23.32
CA LEU A 28 14.69 -27.50 -22.10
C LEU A 28 14.29 -26.05 -21.80
N ASP A 29 14.34 -25.18 -22.80
CA ASP A 29 14.06 -23.74 -22.64
C ASP A 29 12.61 -23.48 -22.22
N GLN A 30 11.65 -24.22 -22.79
CA GLN A 30 10.22 -24.16 -22.43
C GLN A 30 9.99 -24.67 -21.00
N ARG A 31 10.69 -25.73 -20.62
CA ARG A 31 10.60 -26.34 -19.30
C ARG A 31 11.18 -25.42 -18.22
N LEU A 32 12.32 -24.79 -18.50
CA LEU A 32 12.96 -23.84 -17.59
C LEU A 32 12.15 -22.55 -17.46
N ALA A 33 11.65 -21.99 -18.57
CA ALA A 33 10.78 -20.82 -18.55
C ALA A 33 9.52 -21.08 -17.71
N LEU A 34 8.87 -22.23 -17.91
CA LEU A 34 7.70 -22.63 -17.12
C LEU A 34 8.05 -22.84 -15.63
N ALA A 35 9.19 -23.47 -15.32
CA ALA A 35 9.61 -23.70 -13.93
C ALA A 35 9.90 -22.38 -13.19
N LEU A 36 10.60 -21.45 -13.84
CA LEU A 36 10.89 -20.11 -13.32
C LEU A 36 9.62 -19.26 -13.20
N HIS A 37 8.63 -19.48 -14.07
CA HIS A 37 7.34 -18.80 -13.95
C HIS A 37 6.53 -19.34 -12.76
N LEU A 38 6.40 -20.67 -12.61
CA LEU A 38 5.50 -21.28 -11.63
C LEU A 38 6.06 -21.36 -10.20
N LEU A 39 7.38 -21.48 -10.04
CA LEU A 39 7.99 -21.70 -8.71
C LEU A 39 8.35 -20.38 -8.02
N PRO A 40 9.21 -19.51 -8.58
CA PRO A 40 9.53 -18.22 -7.99
C PRO A 40 8.69 -17.05 -8.54
N GLY A 41 7.77 -17.27 -9.50
CA GLY A 41 6.90 -16.21 -10.01
C GLY A 41 7.57 -15.23 -10.98
N TYR A 42 8.56 -15.66 -11.77
CA TYR A 42 9.30 -14.76 -12.66
C TYR A 42 8.47 -14.35 -13.90
N ASP A 43 8.62 -13.08 -14.29
CA ASP A 43 8.16 -12.54 -15.57
C ASP A 43 9.13 -12.92 -16.71
N ALA A 44 8.74 -12.70 -17.98
CA ALA A 44 9.55 -13.12 -19.11
C ALA A 44 10.87 -12.34 -19.24
N ALA A 45 10.94 -11.11 -18.73
CA ALA A 45 12.18 -10.34 -18.68
C ALA A 45 13.20 -10.99 -17.74
N ARG A 46 12.78 -11.40 -16.54
CA ARG A 46 13.61 -12.12 -15.57
C ARG A 46 13.95 -13.53 -16.02
N ILE A 47 13.00 -14.25 -16.63
CA ILE A 47 13.27 -15.55 -17.26
C ILE A 47 14.36 -15.37 -18.33
N GLY A 48 14.24 -14.35 -19.18
CA GLY A 48 15.26 -14.01 -20.17
C GLY A 48 16.63 -13.73 -19.55
N GLN A 49 16.70 -12.97 -18.46
CA GLN A 49 17.95 -12.71 -17.75
C GLN A 49 18.59 -13.99 -17.19
N VAL A 50 17.81 -14.90 -16.60
CA VAL A 50 18.32 -16.16 -16.03
C VAL A 50 18.78 -17.13 -17.13
N LEU A 51 18.05 -17.18 -18.24
CA LEU A 51 18.34 -18.09 -19.36
C LEU A 51 19.28 -17.49 -20.41
N ALA A 52 19.73 -16.24 -20.22
CA ALA A 52 20.48 -15.45 -21.21
C ALA A 52 19.77 -15.36 -22.57
N LEU A 53 18.45 -15.17 -22.55
CA LEU A 53 17.57 -15.02 -23.72
C LEU A 53 16.91 -13.63 -23.76
N PRO A 54 16.56 -13.10 -24.94
CA PRO A 54 15.67 -11.95 -25.05
C PRO A 54 14.31 -12.21 -24.37
N ALA A 55 13.73 -11.19 -23.76
CA ALA A 55 12.45 -11.31 -23.05
C ALA A 55 11.30 -11.82 -23.95
N SER A 56 11.31 -11.46 -25.24
CA SER A 56 10.36 -11.95 -26.23
C SER A 56 10.48 -13.46 -26.47
N GLU A 57 11.70 -13.99 -26.51
CA GLU A 57 11.95 -15.42 -26.69
C GLU A 57 11.59 -16.21 -25.44
N ALA A 58 11.91 -15.68 -24.25
CA ALA A 58 11.48 -16.26 -22.98
C ALA A 58 9.95 -16.34 -22.85
N ARG A 59 9.24 -15.28 -23.28
CA ARG A 59 7.77 -15.25 -23.33
C ARG A 59 7.23 -16.27 -24.33
N GLY A 60 7.82 -16.33 -25.52
CA GLY A 60 7.48 -17.33 -26.53
C GLY A 60 7.64 -18.76 -26.03
N ALA A 61 8.73 -19.04 -25.30
CA ALA A 61 8.99 -20.33 -24.68
C ALA A 61 7.94 -20.68 -23.61
N LEU A 62 7.53 -19.71 -22.78
CA LEU A 62 6.47 -19.89 -21.79
C LEU A 62 5.12 -20.19 -22.45
N ILE A 63 4.72 -19.41 -23.45
CA ILE A 63 3.46 -19.63 -24.18
C ILE A 63 3.46 -20.99 -24.88
N ALA A 64 4.59 -21.37 -25.50
CA ALA A 64 4.75 -22.66 -26.14
C ALA A 64 4.65 -23.82 -25.12
N ALA A 65 5.24 -23.68 -23.94
CA ALA A 65 5.14 -24.66 -22.86
C ALA A 65 3.68 -24.87 -22.42
N VAL A 66 2.96 -23.79 -22.15
CA VAL A 66 1.55 -23.84 -21.72
C VAL A 66 0.66 -24.42 -22.82
N ARG A 67 0.89 -24.04 -24.08
CA ARG A 67 0.16 -24.60 -25.23
C ARG A 67 0.39 -26.11 -25.37
N ALA A 68 1.63 -26.57 -25.21
CA ALA A 68 1.97 -27.99 -25.28
C ALA A 68 1.37 -28.80 -24.12
N LEU A 69 1.29 -28.21 -22.92
CA LEU A 69 0.74 -28.86 -21.73
C LEU A 69 -0.78 -28.82 -21.64
N GLY A 70 -1.43 -27.85 -22.27
CA GLY A 70 -2.88 -27.65 -22.22
C GLY A 70 -3.70 -28.95 -22.44
N PRO A 71 -3.49 -29.70 -23.55
CA PRO A 71 -4.21 -30.94 -23.80
C PRO A 71 -4.11 -31.96 -22.66
N PHE A 72 -2.97 -31.98 -21.95
CA PHE A 72 -2.74 -32.85 -20.79
C PHE A 72 -3.37 -32.31 -19.51
N ALA A 73 -3.53 -30.99 -19.39
CA ALA A 73 -4.30 -30.31 -18.34
C ALA A 73 -5.82 -30.35 -18.57
N GLY A 74 -6.28 -30.86 -19.72
CA GLY A 74 -7.70 -31.04 -20.05
C GLY A 74 -8.35 -29.85 -20.76
N SER A 75 -7.56 -28.87 -21.20
CA SER A 75 -8.03 -27.68 -21.94
C SER A 75 -7.00 -27.22 -22.96
N SER A 76 -7.40 -26.81 -24.17
CA SER A 76 -6.47 -26.32 -25.19
C SER A 76 -6.49 -24.80 -25.27
N LEU A 77 -5.32 -24.18 -25.30
CA LEU A 77 -5.17 -22.73 -25.45
C LEU A 77 -5.78 -22.30 -26.81
N PRO A 78 -6.71 -21.32 -26.84
CA PRO A 78 -7.38 -20.94 -28.09
C PRO A 78 -6.47 -20.12 -29.01
N ASP A 79 -6.23 -20.60 -30.23
CA ASP A 79 -5.33 -19.93 -31.20
C ASP A 79 -6.01 -18.89 -32.10
N ARG A 80 -7.36 -18.84 -32.14
CA ARG A 80 -8.08 -17.87 -32.99
C ARG A 80 -7.97 -16.45 -32.43
N THR A 81 -7.60 -15.48 -33.25
CA THR A 81 -7.59 -14.05 -32.95
C THR A 81 -8.65 -13.32 -33.79
N SER A 82 -9.17 -12.18 -33.30
CA SER A 82 -10.12 -11.34 -34.05
C SER A 82 -9.44 -10.16 -34.76
N ASP A 83 -8.32 -9.69 -34.24
CA ASP A 83 -7.54 -8.56 -34.75
C ASP A 83 -6.04 -8.72 -34.36
N GLU A 84 -5.20 -7.80 -34.83
CA GLU A 84 -3.77 -7.77 -34.50
C GLU A 84 -3.51 -7.40 -33.03
N LEU A 85 -4.41 -6.62 -32.42
CA LEU A 85 -4.34 -6.23 -31.00
C LEU A 85 -4.49 -7.43 -30.05
N CYS A 86 -5.19 -8.50 -30.49
CA CYS A 86 -5.30 -9.75 -29.75
C CYS A 86 -3.94 -10.36 -29.41
N LEU A 87 -2.93 -10.23 -30.30
CA LEU A 87 -1.60 -10.80 -30.06
C LEU A 87 -0.89 -10.07 -28.92
N ALA A 88 -0.85 -8.74 -28.99
CA ALA A 88 -0.27 -7.91 -27.94
C ALA A 88 -0.96 -8.10 -26.59
N VAL A 89 -2.30 -8.23 -26.60
CA VAL A 89 -3.07 -8.49 -25.38
C VAL A 89 -2.78 -9.87 -24.82
N ARG A 90 -2.71 -10.92 -25.64
CA ARG A 90 -2.38 -12.29 -25.19
C ARG A 90 -0.97 -12.40 -24.64
N ASP A 91 -0.01 -11.69 -25.24
CA ASP A 91 1.35 -11.61 -24.72
C ASP A 91 1.38 -10.94 -23.35
N ALA A 92 0.61 -9.86 -23.15
CA ALA A 92 0.49 -9.18 -21.85
C ALA A 92 -0.24 -10.03 -20.79
N LEU A 93 -1.15 -10.92 -21.20
CA LEU A 93 -1.82 -11.87 -20.31
C LEU A 93 -0.89 -13.01 -19.89
N ALA A 94 -0.08 -13.52 -20.82
CA ALA A 94 0.86 -14.61 -20.58
C ALA A 94 2.04 -14.20 -19.68
N ASP A 95 2.38 -12.91 -19.66
CA ASP A 95 3.53 -12.35 -18.94
C ASP A 95 3.11 -11.11 -18.14
N PRO A 96 2.63 -11.28 -16.90
CA PRO A 96 2.20 -10.17 -16.07
C PRO A 96 3.42 -9.43 -15.51
N VAL A 97 4.04 -8.58 -16.33
CA VAL A 97 4.78 -7.43 -15.78
C VAL A 97 3.79 -6.68 -14.89
N ALA A 98 4.22 -6.27 -13.70
CA ALA A 98 3.39 -5.51 -12.75
C ALA A 98 2.72 -4.33 -13.50
N GLY A 99 1.42 -4.45 -13.78
CA GLY A 99 0.61 -3.45 -14.49
C GLY A 99 0.12 -3.81 -15.91
N ALA A 100 0.73 -4.77 -16.63
CA ALA A 100 0.37 -5.04 -18.04
C ALA A 100 -1.04 -5.62 -18.21
N ARG A 101 -1.42 -6.59 -17.37
CA ARG A 101 -2.79 -7.18 -17.32
C ARG A 101 -3.88 -6.15 -16.98
N HIS A 102 -3.50 -5.05 -16.31
CA HIS A 102 -4.42 -4.01 -15.87
C HIS A 102 -4.37 -2.75 -16.72
N SER A 103 -3.63 -2.74 -17.84
CA SER A 103 -3.62 -1.58 -18.73
C SER A 103 -5.01 -1.29 -19.29
N ALA A 104 -5.33 -0.01 -19.49
CA ALA A 104 -6.62 0.40 -20.06
C ALA A 104 -6.90 -0.25 -21.43
N LEU A 105 -5.85 -0.46 -22.23
CA LEU A 105 -5.91 -1.14 -23.52
C LEU A 105 -6.30 -2.62 -23.37
N VAL A 106 -5.66 -3.36 -22.47
CA VAL A 106 -5.98 -4.77 -22.21
C VAL A 106 -7.40 -4.91 -21.67
N ARG A 107 -7.82 -4.05 -20.72
CA ARG A 107 -9.19 -4.07 -20.17
C ARG A 107 -10.24 -3.74 -21.22
N GLY A 108 -10.03 -2.70 -22.02
CA GLY A 108 -10.94 -2.32 -23.11
C GLY A 108 -11.08 -3.43 -24.15
N HIS A 109 -9.95 -4.04 -24.54
CA HIS A 109 -9.96 -5.15 -25.49
C HIS A 109 -10.60 -6.41 -24.89
N LEU A 110 -10.35 -6.75 -23.63
CA LEU A 110 -11.02 -7.85 -22.94
C LEU A 110 -12.52 -7.62 -22.78
N ALA A 111 -13.01 -6.40 -22.67
CA ALA A 111 -14.44 -6.10 -22.66
C ALA A 111 -15.09 -6.39 -24.04
N ALA A 112 -14.39 -6.09 -25.13
CA ALA A 112 -14.90 -6.24 -26.49
C ALA A 112 -14.67 -7.65 -27.09
N CYS A 113 -13.55 -8.33 -26.77
CA CYS A 113 -13.11 -9.54 -27.45
C CYS A 113 -13.35 -10.82 -26.62
N ALA A 114 -14.34 -11.62 -27.03
CA ALA A 114 -14.64 -12.92 -26.41
C ALA A 114 -13.50 -13.95 -26.58
N LEU A 115 -12.69 -13.82 -27.62
CA LEU A 115 -11.56 -14.72 -27.88
C LEU A 115 -10.39 -14.48 -26.93
N CYS A 116 -10.15 -13.23 -26.51
CA CYS A 116 -9.13 -12.91 -25.52
C CYS A 116 -9.60 -13.22 -24.09
N ARG A 117 -10.90 -13.04 -23.77
CA ARG A 117 -11.47 -13.52 -22.50
C ARG A 117 -11.37 -15.03 -22.33
N SER A 118 -11.68 -15.79 -23.40
CA SER A 118 -11.57 -17.24 -23.35
C SER A 118 -10.12 -17.71 -23.28
N PHE A 119 -9.18 -16.99 -23.93
CA PHE A 119 -7.76 -17.23 -23.76
C PHE A 119 -7.31 -17.07 -22.31
N ASP A 120 -7.65 -15.95 -21.66
CA ASP A 120 -7.27 -15.64 -20.28
C ASP A 120 -7.75 -16.71 -19.30
N GLN A 121 -9.03 -17.07 -19.38
CA GLN A 121 -9.63 -18.11 -18.53
C GLN A 121 -8.97 -19.48 -18.71
N VAL A 122 -8.67 -19.84 -19.96
CA VAL A 122 -8.03 -21.14 -20.26
C VAL A 122 -6.56 -21.13 -19.86
N TRP A 123 -5.86 -20.00 -20.03
CA TRP A 123 -4.48 -19.81 -19.61
C TRP A 123 -4.34 -20.04 -18.09
N ASP A 124 -5.12 -19.30 -17.29
CA ASP A 124 -5.08 -19.42 -15.83
C ASP A 124 -5.47 -20.82 -15.36
N ALA A 125 -6.47 -21.46 -15.99
CA ALA A 125 -6.86 -22.83 -15.67
C ALA A 125 -5.76 -23.86 -15.95
N ILE A 126 -5.05 -23.74 -17.08
CA ILE A 126 -3.93 -24.63 -17.42
C ILE A 126 -2.78 -24.42 -16.44
N ILE A 127 -2.40 -23.16 -16.16
CA ILE A 127 -1.33 -22.81 -15.23
C ILE A 127 -1.59 -23.38 -13.84
N GLN A 128 -2.77 -23.16 -13.27
CA GLN A 128 -3.15 -23.68 -11.95
C GLN A 128 -3.13 -25.21 -11.90
N GLN A 129 -3.61 -25.88 -12.96
CA GLN A 129 -3.63 -27.33 -13.03
C GLN A 129 -2.21 -27.93 -13.12
N VAL A 130 -1.33 -27.30 -13.89
CA VAL A 130 0.08 -27.70 -14.02
C VAL A 130 0.81 -27.49 -12.68
N GLU A 131 0.62 -26.35 -12.05
CA GLU A 131 1.20 -26.02 -10.75
C GLU A 131 0.74 -26.99 -9.64
N ALA A 132 -0.57 -27.25 -9.56
CA ALA A 132 -1.14 -28.19 -8.59
C ALA A 132 -0.58 -29.61 -8.78
N THR A 133 -0.41 -30.03 -10.04
CA THR A 133 0.17 -31.34 -10.35
C THR A 133 1.65 -31.39 -9.98
N LEU A 134 2.43 -30.36 -10.32
CA LEU A 134 3.84 -30.25 -9.93
C LEU A 134 4.01 -30.28 -8.41
N ARG A 135 3.19 -29.53 -7.67
CA ARG A 135 3.20 -29.55 -6.20
C ARG A 135 2.86 -30.93 -5.63
N ASN A 136 1.90 -31.63 -6.21
CA ASN A 136 1.53 -32.98 -5.77
C ASN A 136 2.64 -34.01 -6.03
N GLU A 137 3.31 -33.94 -7.18
CA GLU A 137 4.47 -34.79 -7.49
C GLU A 137 5.68 -34.47 -6.60
N LEU A 138 5.95 -33.18 -6.35
CA LEU A 138 7.04 -32.75 -5.49
C LEU A 138 6.80 -33.08 -4.01
N ARG A 139 5.53 -33.11 -3.55
CA ARG A 139 5.18 -33.53 -2.17
C ARG A 139 5.57 -34.98 -1.87
N ALA A 140 5.55 -35.86 -2.86
CA ALA A 140 5.90 -37.27 -2.69
C ALA A 140 7.43 -37.52 -2.76
N ARG A 141 8.20 -36.54 -3.24
CA ARG A 141 9.66 -36.65 -3.32
C ARG A 141 10.31 -36.20 -2.01
N PRO A 142 11.17 -37.01 -1.39
CA PRO A 142 11.93 -36.57 -0.23
C PRO A 142 12.83 -35.40 -0.66
N LEU A 143 12.81 -34.32 0.14
CA LEU A 143 13.75 -33.21 -0.02
C LEU A 143 15.19 -33.76 -0.02
N PRO A 144 16.06 -33.32 -0.95
CA PRO A 144 17.47 -33.68 -0.95
C PRO A 144 18.06 -33.49 0.45
N ALA A 145 18.84 -34.46 0.92
CA ALA A 145 19.29 -34.50 2.31
C ALA A 145 20.02 -33.22 2.73
N GLU A 146 20.75 -32.60 1.80
CA GLU A 146 21.47 -31.34 1.98
C GLU A 146 20.53 -30.15 2.18
N LEU A 147 19.51 -30.01 1.32
CA LEU A 147 18.52 -28.93 1.43
C LEU A 147 17.62 -29.14 2.65
N ARG A 148 17.26 -30.40 2.95
CA ARG A 148 16.55 -30.77 4.17
C ARG A 148 17.39 -30.44 5.41
N ALA A 149 18.69 -30.69 5.38
CA ALA A 149 19.60 -30.36 6.48
C ALA A 149 19.75 -28.85 6.66
N GLN A 150 19.83 -28.07 5.57
CA GLN A 150 19.86 -26.60 5.63
C GLN A 150 18.54 -26.03 6.17
N LEU A 151 17.39 -26.52 5.69
CA LEU A 151 16.07 -26.10 6.17
C LEU A 151 15.84 -26.50 7.63
N LEU A 152 16.28 -27.69 8.05
CA LEU A 152 16.21 -28.14 9.45
C LEU A 152 17.18 -27.40 10.37
N ALA A 153 18.38 -27.06 9.89
CA ALA A 153 19.34 -26.23 10.62
C ALA A 153 18.83 -24.79 10.82
N MET A 154 18.01 -24.28 9.88
CA MET A 154 17.33 -23.00 10.03
C MET A 154 16.05 -23.08 10.90
N ALA A 155 15.45 -24.26 11.06
CA ALA A 155 14.14 -24.41 11.71
C ALA A 155 14.16 -24.76 13.21
N TYR A 156 15.28 -25.20 13.81
CA TYR A 156 15.31 -25.57 15.24
C TYR A 156 16.65 -25.24 15.95
N PRO A 157 16.66 -24.53 17.10
CA PRO A 157 17.78 -24.56 18.04
C PRO A 157 17.73 -25.84 18.90
N PRO A 158 18.86 -26.30 19.48
CA PRO A 158 18.94 -27.61 20.12
C PRO A 158 18.36 -27.55 21.53
N ARG A 159 17.42 -28.45 21.84
CA ARG A 159 17.31 -28.99 23.20
C ARG A 159 16.68 -30.38 23.19
N ARG A 160 17.46 -31.33 23.72
CA ARG A 160 17.10 -32.72 23.96
C ARG A 160 16.12 -32.81 25.14
N PHE A 161 15.09 -33.63 24.99
CA PHE A 161 14.48 -34.39 26.09
C PHE A 161 14.34 -35.85 25.65
N GLY A 162 14.63 -36.77 26.57
CA GLY A 162 14.83 -38.20 26.30
C GLY A 162 13.57 -38.98 25.89
N PRO A 163 13.73 -40.19 25.33
CA PRO A 163 12.70 -40.87 24.54
C PRO A 163 11.64 -41.64 25.34
N GLY A 164 11.67 -41.60 26.68
CA GLY A 164 10.85 -42.48 27.53
C GLY A 164 9.42 -42.01 27.85
N LEU A 165 9.11 -40.71 27.76
CA LEU A 165 7.82 -40.17 28.26
C LEU A 165 6.77 -39.92 27.16
N ARG A 166 7.14 -40.00 25.87
CA ARG A 166 6.28 -39.63 24.74
C ARG A 166 5.24 -40.68 24.35
N LEU A 167 5.38 -41.94 24.78
CA LEU A 167 4.50 -43.03 24.37
C LEU A 167 3.22 -43.18 25.21
N ALA A 168 3.12 -42.51 26.37
CA ALA A 168 1.92 -42.57 27.22
C ALA A 168 1.01 -41.32 27.12
N LEU A 169 1.54 -40.16 26.71
CA LEU A 169 0.80 -38.89 26.72
C LEU A 169 -0.13 -38.71 25.52
N LEU A 170 0.21 -39.27 24.36
CA LEU A 170 -0.59 -39.11 23.14
C LEU A 170 -2.03 -39.69 23.25
N PRO A 171 -2.24 -40.93 23.75
CA PRO A 171 -3.59 -41.47 23.87
C PRO A 171 -4.43 -40.74 24.93
N LEU A 172 -3.81 -40.27 26.01
CA LEU A 172 -4.47 -39.48 27.06
C LEU A 172 -4.87 -38.08 26.56
N ALA A 173 -4.00 -37.44 25.77
CA ALA A 173 -4.30 -36.15 25.15
C ALA A 173 -5.42 -36.26 24.10
N VAL A 174 -5.49 -37.36 23.34
CA VAL A 174 -6.57 -37.60 22.38
C VAL A 174 -7.89 -37.89 23.09
N LEU A 175 -7.90 -38.67 24.17
CA LEU A 175 -9.11 -38.90 24.98
C LEU A 175 -9.60 -37.61 25.67
N ALA A 176 -8.70 -36.79 26.19
CA ALA A 176 -9.03 -35.48 26.75
C ALA A 176 -9.56 -34.52 25.67
N LEU A 177 -8.98 -34.54 24.45
CA LEU A 177 -9.44 -33.73 23.33
C LEU A 177 -10.83 -34.16 22.84
N ILE A 178 -11.12 -35.46 22.80
CA ILE A 178 -12.46 -35.98 22.46
C ILE A 178 -13.47 -35.58 23.54
N ALA A 179 -13.11 -35.67 24.82
CA ALA A 179 -13.96 -35.21 25.91
C ALA A 179 -14.20 -33.68 25.86
N VAL A 180 -13.22 -32.88 25.47
CA VAL A 180 -13.37 -31.40 25.35
C VAL A 180 -14.12 -30.98 24.08
N LEU A 181 -14.01 -31.72 22.97
CA LEU A 181 -14.68 -31.38 21.71
C LEU A 181 -16.12 -31.85 21.62
N VAL A 182 -16.47 -32.99 22.23
CA VAL A 182 -17.81 -33.59 22.07
C VAL A 182 -18.78 -33.14 23.17
N LEU A 183 -18.29 -32.81 24.37
CA LEU A 183 -19.15 -32.49 25.51
C LEU A 183 -19.82 -31.09 25.53
N PRO A 184 -19.31 -30.00 24.91
CA PRO A 184 -19.95 -28.69 25.00
C PRO A 184 -21.14 -28.52 24.03
N GLY A 185 -21.47 -29.54 23.24
CA GLY A 185 -22.59 -29.52 22.29
C GLY A 185 -23.96 -29.89 22.89
N PHE A 186 -23.99 -30.66 23.99
CA PHE A 186 -25.24 -31.20 24.56
C PHE A 186 -25.87 -30.34 25.66
N LEU A 187 -25.22 -29.26 26.09
CA LEU A 187 -25.71 -28.36 27.16
C LEU A 187 -25.96 -26.92 26.69
N ARG A 188 -26.01 -26.65 25.37
CA ARG A 188 -26.42 -25.32 24.88
C ARG A 188 -27.94 -25.23 24.91
N PRO A 189 -28.56 -24.35 25.71
CA PRO A 189 -29.93 -23.94 25.44
C PRO A 189 -29.98 -23.31 24.04
N PRO A 190 -31.12 -23.40 23.34
CA PRO A 190 -31.29 -22.74 22.04
C PRO A 190 -30.89 -21.27 22.17
N VAL A 191 -30.23 -20.74 21.14
CA VAL A 191 -29.93 -19.31 21.01
C VAL A 191 -31.27 -18.59 20.99
N SER A 192 -31.75 -18.19 22.16
CA SER A 192 -32.70 -17.12 22.28
C SER A 192 -31.95 -15.84 21.93
N VAL A 193 -32.54 -15.06 21.03
CA VAL A 193 -32.25 -13.64 20.96
C VAL A 193 -32.59 -13.10 22.34
N VAL A 194 -31.57 -12.94 23.18
CA VAL A 194 -31.74 -12.29 24.47
C VAL A 194 -31.94 -10.82 24.14
N GLU A 195 -33.20 -10.38 24.12
CA GLU A 195 -33.52 -9.01 24.53
C GLU A 195 -32.89 -8.84 25.92
N ARG A 196 -31.69 -8.25 25.97
CA ARG A 196 -31.03 -7.94 27.23
C ARG A 196 -31.55 -6.62 27.73
N ASP A 197 -32.21 -6.73 28.88
CA ASP A 197 -31.99 -5.94 30.09
C ASP A 197 -31.21 -4.64 29.90
N LEU A 198 -31.84 -3.54 30.35
CA LEU A 198 -31.31 -2.20 30.53
C LEU A 198 -29.91 -2.22 31.16
N ALA A 199 -28.88 -2.40 30.33
CA ALA A 199 -27.52 -2.11 30.70
C ALA A 199 -27.43 -0.61 31.01
N ALA A 200 -26.63 -0.25 32.03
CA ALA A 200 -26.37 1.13 32.40
C ALA A 200 -26.12 1.99 31.13
N PRO A 201 -26.69 3.21 31.07
CA PRO A 201 -26.55 4.07 29.90
C PRO A 201 -25.07 4.25 29.59
N LEU A 202 -24.67 3.75 28.42
CA LEU A 202 -23.31 3.83 27.93
C LEU A 202 -23.20 5.11 27.12
N ASP A 203 -22.29 5.99 27.50
CA ASP A 203 -22.04 7.23 26.79
C ASP A 203 -21.26 6.94 25.49
N PRO A 204 -21.88 7.09 24.30
CA PRO A 204 -21.22 6.81 23.02
C PRO A 204 -20.07 7.80 22.75
N ASP A 205 -20.19 9.05 23.19
CA ASP A 205 -19.17 10.07 22.98
C ASP A 205 -17.92 9.76 23.79
N ALA A 206 -18.10 9.31 25.04
CA ALA A 206 -16.98 8.83 25.87
C ALA A 206 -16.27 7.61 25.27
N LEU A 207 -16.99 6.70 24.60
CA LEU A 207 -16.38 5.58 23.89
C LEU A 207 -15.56 6.03 22.67
N VAL A 208 -16.11 6.94 21.85
CA VAL A 208 -15.39 7.48 20.69
C VAL A 208 -14.15 8.25 21.14
N ALA A 209 -14.25 9.07 22.18
CA ALA A 209 -13.11 9.79 22.75
C ALA A 209 -12.01 8.84 23.25
N ARG A 210 -12.39 7.75 23.94
CA ARG A 210 -11.43 6.71 24.37
C ARG A 210 -10.77 6.02 23.18
N ALA A 211 -11.54 5.71 22.14
CA ALA A 211 -11.03 5.09 20.93
C ALA A 211 -10.03 5.99 20.19
N LEU A 212 -10.32 7.29 20.06
CA LEU A 212 -9.39 8.28 19.50
C LEU A 212 -8.06 8.32 20.26
N ALA A 213 -8.11 8.35 21.59
CA ALA A 213 -6.89 8.37 22.42
C ALA A 213 -6.06 7.08 22.31
N ARG A 214 -6.74 5.93 22.11
CA ARG A 214 -6.10 4.61 22.09
C ARG A 214 -5.58 4.18 20.71
N GLN A 215 -6.14 4.71 19.62
CA GLN A 215 -5.92 4.16 18.27
C GLN A 215 -4.45 4.11 17.83
N THR A 216 -3.63 5.08 18.27
CA THR A 216 -2.21 5.19 17.91
C THR A 216 -1.26 4.99 19.09
N SER A 217 -1.79 4.68 20.28
CA SER A 217 -1.04 4.57 21.53
C SER A 217 -1.10 3.13 22.04
N PRO A 218 0.01 2.48 22.40
CA PRO A 218 -0.01 1.11 22.93
C PRO A 218 -0.72 1.06 24.30
N PRO A 219 -1.25 -0.10 24.73
CA PRO A 219 -1.83 -0.24 26.06
C PRO A 219 -0.74 -0.24 27.14
N ASP A 220 -1.09 0.22 28.33
CA ASP A 220 -0.23 0.20 29.54
C ASP A 220 -0.08 -1.21 30.12
N ARG A 221 0.36 -2.18 29.32
CA ARG A 221 0.52 -3.58 29.72
C ARG A 221 1.98 -4.06 29.76
N GLY A 222 2.93 -3.16 29.49
CA GLY A 222 4.36 -3.46 29.44
C GLY A 222 4.75 -4.35 28.24
N GLY A 223 5.98 -4.21 27.75
CA GLY A 223 6.45 -4.93 26.57
C GLY A 223 6.17 -4.21 25.25
N ILE A 224 6.31 -4.92 24.14
CA ILE A 224 6.16 -4.35 22.80
C ILE A 224 4.78 -4.68 22.28
N TRP A 225 3.99 -3.64 21.98
CA TRP A 225 2.67 -3.82 21.42
C TRP A 225 2.77 -4.05 19.91
N TYR A 226 2.03 -5.03 19.42
CA TYR A 226 1.86 -5.31 18.00
C TYR A 226 0.38 -5.30 17.64
N GLY A 227 0.05 -4.57 16.58
CA GLY A 227 -1.26 -4.56 15.94
C GLY A 227 -1.13 -4.85 14.46
N ARG A 228 -1.98 -5.74 13.95
CA ARG A 228 -2.12 -6.03 12.51
C ARG A 228 -3.53 -5.74 12.05
N TYR A 229 -3.63 -4.94 11.01
CA TYR A 229 -4.87 -4.42 10.48
C TYR A 229 -5.03 -4.81 9.01
N ALA A 230 -6.25 -5.17 8.62
CA ALA A 230 -6.64 -5.27 7.21
C ALA A 230 -7.31 -3.97 6.78
N THR A 231 -6.96 -3.47 5.60
CA THR A 231 -7.64 -2.34 4.98
C THR A 231 -7.68 -2.48 3.46
N LEU A 232 -8.49 -1.66 2.79
CA LEU A 232 -8.53 -1.54 1.35
C LEU A 232 -7.92 -0.20 0.97
N TRP A 233 -7.11 -0.18 -0.09
CA TRP A 233 -6.54 1.06 -0.61
C TRP A 233 -6.76 1.20 -2.10
N TYR A 234 -6.99 2.44 -2.51
CA TYR A 234 -7.16 2.82 -3.91
C TYR A 234 -5.94 3.63 -4.33
N PHE A 235 -5.22 3.15 -5.34
CA PHE A 235 -4.10 3.88 -5.92
C PHE A 235 -4.58 4.88 -6.98
N ASP A 236 -3.69 5.79 -7.36
CA ASP A 236 -3.97 6.84 -8.34
C ASP A 236 -4.37 6.31 -9.73
N ASP A 237 -3.88 5.13 -10.10
CA ASP A 237 -4.23 4.45 -11.35
C ASP A 237 -5.60 3.73 -11.28
N SER A 238 -6.38 4.01 -10.24
CA SER A 238 -7.66 3.39 -9.90
C SER A 238 -7.58 1.89 -9.59
N THR A 239 -6.38 1.33 -9.42
CA THR A 239 -6.23 -0.03 -8.90
C THR A 239 -6.59 -0.07 -7.42
N ILE A 240 -7.02 -1.25 -6.97
CA ILE A 240 -7.42 -1.51 -5.59
C ILE A 240 -6.54 -2.63 -5.06
N ALA A 241 -5.96 -2.43 -3.88
CA ALA A 241 -5.28 -3.50 -3.17
C ALA A 241 -5.87 -3.71 -1.77
N PRO A 242 -6.11 -4.96 -1.37
CA PRO A 242 -6.19 -5.30 0.04
C PRO A 242 -4.79 -5.17 0.66
N LEU A 243 -4.69 -4.37 1.71
CA LEU A 243 -3.45 -4.10 2.43
C LEU A 243 -3.49 -4.68 3.84
N GLN A 244 -2.32 -5.11 4.30
CA GLN A 244 -2.04 -5.38 5.70
C GLN A 244 -1.15 -4.28 6.25
N ALA A 245 -1.66 -3.58 7.26
CA ALA A 245 -0.93 -2.56 8.00
C ALA A 245 -0.49 -3.17 9.34
N GLU A 246 0.81 -3.23 9.58
CA GLU A 246 1.40 -3.80 10.78
C GLU A 246 2.16 -2.72 11.56
N LEU A 247 1.92 -2.70 12.87
CA LEU A 247 2.42 -1.67 13.77
C LEU A 247 3.08 -2.33 14.97
N TRP A 248 4.36 -2.05 15.20
CA TRP A 248 5.08 -2.43 16.42
C TRP A 248 5.48 -1.17 17.17
N LEU A 249 5.10 -1.08 18.44
CA LEU A 249 5.45 0.05 19.31
C LEU A 249 6.12 -0.49 20.59
N ASP A 250 7.38 -0.10 20.81
CA ASP A 250 8.07 -0.29 22.08
C ASP A 250 8.12 1.05 22.84
N PRO A 251 7.31 1.22 23.90
CA PRO A 251 7.29 2.47 24.66
C PRO A 251 8.51 2.65 25.59
N ARG A 252 9.36 1.61 25.75
CA ARG A 252 10.50 1.64 26.68
C ARG A 252 11.66 2.44 26.08
N ASN A 253 12.56 2.98 26.90
CA ASN A 253 13.71 3.76 26.46
C ASN A 253 14.86 2.83 25.99
N PRO A 254 15.31 2.85 24.71
CA PRO A 254 14.89 3.76 23.63
C PRO A 254 13.57 3.36 22.96
N ALA A 255 12.68 4.34 22.74
CA ALA A 255 11.33 4.10 22.23
C ALA A 255 11.38 3.76 20.74
N ARG A 256 11.11 2.51 20.39
CA ARG A 256 11.23 1.99 19.01
C ARG A 256 9.88 1.86 18.35
N HIS A 257 9.85 2.00 17.04
CA HIS A 257 8.65 1.70 16.25
C HIS A 257 8.98 1.06 14.91
N ARG A 258 8.00 0.31 14.40
CA ARG A 258 7.97 -0.14 13.02
C ARG A 258 6.56 0.02 12.48
N LEU A 259 6.44 0.73 11.36
CA LEU A 259 5.24 0.82 10.55
C LEU A 259 5.52 0.04 9.27
N GLN A 260 4.63 -0.87 8.89
CA GLN A 260 4.79 -1.62 7.66
C GLN A 260 3.46 -1.81 6.96
N LEU A 261 3.44 -1.51 5.66
CA LEU A 261 2.28 -1.66 4.81
C LEU A 261 2.61 -2.67 3.70
N THR A 262 1.93 -3.80 3.67
CA THR A 262 2.12 -4.89 2.69
C THR A 262 0.82 -5.20 1.96
N HIS A 263 0.93 -5.91 0.84
CA HIS A 263 -0.25 -6.53 0.23
C HIS A 263 -0.77 -7.67 1.12
N ALA A 264 -2.09 -7.90 1.12
CA ALA A 264 -2.69 -8.95 1.96
C ALA A 264 -2.24 -10.37 1.59
N ASP A 265 -1.86 -10.58 0.32
CA ASP A 265 -1.28 -11.85 -0.15
C ASP A 265 0.22 -11.98 0.15
N GLY A 266 0.81 -11.00 0.84
CA GLY A 266 2.23 -10.92 1.17
C GLY A 266 3.07 -10.23 0.09
N GLY A 267 4.39 -10.33 0.21
CA GLY A 267 5.35 -9.70 -0.70
C GLY A 267 6.22 -8.62 -0.04
N ALA A 268 6.83 -7.78 -0.88
CA ALA A 268 7.55 -6.60 -0.42
C ALA A 268 6.57 -5.57 0.18
N PRO A 269 6.97 -4.82 1.22
CA PRO A 269 6.13 -3.73 1.70
C PRO A 269 6.09 -2.57 0.71
N TYR A 270 4.89 -1.99 0.55
CA TYR A 270 4.66 -0.74 -0.15
C TYR A 270 5.30 0.44 0.58
N GLU A 271 5.28 0.39 1.91
CA GLU A 271 5.87 1.39 2.81
C GLU A 271 6.43 0.69 4.04
N LEU A 272 7.62 1.12 4.46
CA LEU A 272 8.24 0.68 5.71
C LEU A 272 8.87 1.89 6.40
N GLN A 273 8.56 2.10 7.67
CA GLN A 273 9.25 3.05 8.54
C GLN A 273 9.71 2.32 9.80
N LEU A 274 11.00 2.44 10.16
CA LEU A 274 11.59 1.79 11.33
C LEU A 274 12.45 2.79 12.10
N GLY A 275 12.03 3.11 13.32
CA GLY A 275 12.79 3.91 14.27
C GLY A 275 13.49 3.04 15.31
N ASN A 276 14.79 3.21 15.48
CA ASN A 276 15.57 2.51 16.52
C ASN A 276 15.49 3.18 17.90
N GLY A 277 14.77 4.29 18.02
CA GLY A 277 14.51 5.05 19.24
C GLY A 277 15.68 5.84 19.80
N SER A 278 16.84 5.81 19.14
CA SER A 278 18.07 6.43 19.63
C SER A 278 18.71 7.39 18.64
N SER A 279 18.87 6.97 17.39
CA SER A 279 19.75 7.66 16.44
C SER A 279 19.38 7.53 14.97
N ARG A 280 18.61 6.52 14.58
CA ARG A 280 18.36 6.23 13.16
C ARG A 280 16.90 5.92 12.87
N LEU A 281 16.42 6.52 11.79
CA LEU A 281 15.17 6.20 11.13
C LEU A 281 15.48 5.62 9.75
N TYR A 282 14.85 4.48 9.46
CA TYR A 282 14.82 3.89 8.13
C TYR A 282 13.44 4.18 7.53
N TYR A 283 13.39 4.71 6.32
CA TYR A 283 12.15 4.92 5.58
C TYR A 283 12.29 4.36 4.16
N ALA A 284 11.37 3.50 3.79
CA ALA A 284 11.36 2.84 2.50
C ALA A 284 9.99 2.93 1.83
N LEU A 285 10.01 3.08 0.51
CA LEU A 285 8.82 3.33 -0.28
C LEU A 285 8.90 2.67 -1.66
N ASP A 286 7.83 1.98 -2.03
CA ASP A 286 7.63 1.41 -3.36
C ASP A 286 7.05 2.41 -4.36
N ALA A 287 7.37 2.25 -5.64
CA ALA A 287 6.96 3.16 -6.71
C ALA A 287 5.43 3.21 -6.89
N LEU A 288 4.73 2.09 -6.69
CA LEU A 288 3.27 2.04 -6.82
C LEU A 288 2.57 2.88 -5.74
N TYR A 289 3.19 2.96 -4.56
CA TYR A 289 2.62 3.65 -3.42
C TYR A 289 3.12 5.09 -3.28
N ALA A 290 4.23 5.46 -3.91
CA ALA A 290 4.78 6.82 -3.87
C ALA A 290 3.76 7.94 -4.18
N PRO A 291 2.85 7.82 -5.17
CA PRO A 291 1.84 8.85 -5.44
C PRO A 291 0.86 9.10 -4.28
N THR A 292 0.65 8.12 -3.40
CA THR A 292 -0.16 8.29 -2.18
C THR A 292 0.44 9.34 -1.24
N VAL A 293 1.77 9.46 -1.21
CA VAL A 293 2.50 10.38 -0.33
C VAL A 293 2.91 11.65 -1.07
N TYR A 294 3.28 11.55 -2.35
CA TYR A 294 3.91 12.63 -3.11
C TYR A 294 3.02 13.18 -4.25
N GLY A 295 1.83 12.63 -4.46
CA GLY A 295 0.99 12.98 -5.60
C GLY A 295 1.74 12.79 -6.91
N ARG A 296 1.67 13.81 -7.79
CA ARG A 296 2.41 13.85 -9.05
C ARG A 296 3.84 14.40 -8.92
N LEU A 297 4.31 14.74 -7.72
CA LEU A 297 5.69 15.15 -7.53
C LEU A 297 6.63 13.99 -7.84
N ARG A 298 7.55 14.18 -8.80
CA ARG A 298 8.55 13.14 -9.10
C ARG A 298 9.49 12.96 -7.92
N THR A 299 9.58 11.72 -7.46
CA THR A 299 10.46 11.24 -6.38
C THR A 299 11.60 10.39 -6.94
N PRO A 300 12.63 10.08 -6.13
CA PRO A 300 13.69 9.16 -6.54
C PRO A 300 13.25 7.68 -6.66
N VAL A 301 11.99 7.36 -6.33
CA VAL A 301 11.47 5.99 -6.39
C VAL A 301 11.26 5.56 -7.83
N GLN A 302 11.68 4.35 -8.20
CA GLN A 302 11.51 3.80 -9.55
C GLN A 302 10.81 2.43 -9.53
N PRO A 303 10.02 2.07 -10.56
CA PRO A 303 9.43 0.73 -10.65
C PRO A 303 10.52 -0.36 -10.58
N GLY A 304 10.38 -1.29 -9.63
CA GLY A 304 11.35 -2.36 -9.40
C GLY A 304 12.63 -1.95 -8.66
N ALA A 305 12.78 -0.67 -8.30
CA ALA A 305 13.87 -0.15 -7.49
C ALA A 305 13.28 0.80 -6.42
N PRO A 306 12.73 0.24 -5.32
CA PRO A 306 12.18 1.04 -4.24
C PRO A 306 13.27 1.91 -3.60
N ALA A 307 12.85 3.02 -3.01
CA ALA A 307 13.75 3.93 -2.31
C ALA A 307 13.95 3.49 -0.87
N LEU A 308 15.20 3.56 -0.37
CA LEU A 308 15.50 3.53 1.06
C LEU A 308 16.26 4.80 1.44
N LEU A 309 15.72 5.47 2.46
CA LEU A 309 16.35 6.54 3.19
C LEU A 309 16.81 6.01 4.55
N VAL A 310 18.07 6.31 4.90
CA VAL A 310 18.60 6.14 6.25
C VAL A 310 18.98 7.52 6.77
N GLN A 311 18.24 7.99 7.76
CA GLN A 311 18.41 9.32 8.35
C GLN A 311 18.85 9.20 9.81
N GLU A 312 19.76 10.08 10.21
CA GLU A 312 20.08 10.28 11.62
C GLU A 312 19.02 11.16 12.26
N LEU A 313 18.28 10.61 13.22
CA LEU A 313 17.22 11.28 13.97
C LEU A 313 17.27 10.86 15.42
N ASP A 314 17.17 11.84 16.30
CA ASP A 314 17.00 11.62 17.72
C ASP A 314 15.60 11.03 18.03
N ARG A 315 15.35 10.75 19.31
CA ARG A 315 14.08 10.18 19.75
C ARG A 315 12.89 11.06 19.37
N ALA A 316 12.99 12.37 19.59
CA ALA A 316 11.89 13.30 19.34
C ALA A 316 11.54 13.36 17.84
N GLY A 317 12.55 13.43 16.97
CA GLY A 317 12.37 13.39 15.53
C GLY A 317 11.77 12.06 15.03
N GLN A 318 12.14 10.93 15.64
CA GLN A 318 11.54 9.63 15.31
C GLN A 318 10.08 9.52 15.75
N GLU A 319 9.73 10.03 16.94
CA GLU A 319 8.35 10.08 17.42
C GLU A 319 7.49 10.99 16.53
N GLN A 320 8.02 12.15 16.12
CA GLN A 320 7.38 13.03 15.16
C GLN A 320 7.15 12.33 13.82
N ALA A 321 8.19 11.69 13.26
CA ALA A 321 8.07 10.97 11.98
C ALA A 321 7.05 9.84 12.00
N ARG A 322 6.93 9.14 13.13
CA ARG A 322 5.87 8.13 13.33
C ARG A 322 4.49 8.76 13.31
N ASN A 323 4.29 9.82 14.10
CA ASN A 323 2.99 10.46 14.24
C ASN A 323 2.53 11.07 12.91
N GLU A 324 3.44 11.70 12.17
CA GLU A 324 3.18 12.20 10.82
C GLU A 324 2.73 11.08 9.88
N ARG A 325 3.29 9.87 9.95
CA ARG A 325 2.83 8.76 9.08
C ARG A 325 1.49 8.19 9.49
N LEU A 326 1.26 8.07 10.80
CA LEU A 326 -0.03 7.59 11.31
C LEU A 326 -1.21 8.55 11.00
N SER A 327 -0.94 9.83 10.72
CA SER A 327 -1.96 10.82 10.34
C SER A 327 -2.28 10.88 8.84
N SER A 328 -1.67 10.04 8.00
CA SER A 328 -1.90 10.08 6.54
C SER A 328 -2.07 8.70 5.89
N GLY A 329 -2.60 8.69 4.65
CA GLY A 329 -2.76 7.47 3.86
C GLY A 329 -3.69 6.43 4.51
N PRO A 330 -3.44 5.11 4.29
CA PRO A 330 -4.19 4.03 4.91
C PRO A 330 -4.15 4.05 6.44
N TRP A 331 -3.08 4.58 7.04
CA TRP A 331 -2.93 4.66 8.49
C TRP A 331 -3.97 5.58 9.13
N ALA A 332 -4.41 6.61 8.42
CA ALA A 332 -5.37 7.60 8.91
C ALA A 332 -6.84 7.14 8.83
N ILE A 333 -7.16 6.07 8.10
CA ILE A 333 -8.54 5.57 7.91
C ILE A 333 -9.31 5.41 9.24
N PRO A 334 -8.79 4.68 10.26
CA PRO A 334 -9.51 4.52 11.52
C PRO A 334 -9.75 5.85 12.24
N LEU A 335 -8.76 6.74 12.25
CA LEU A 335 -8.90 8.08 12.84
C LEU A 335 -9.97 8.89 12.09
N ALA A 336 -10.00 8.84 10.76
CA ALA A 336 -10.99 9.54 9.96
C ALA A 336 -12.43 9.08 10.22
N TYR A 337 -12.64 7.82 10.59
CA TYR A 337 -13.96 7.34 11.01
C TYR A 337 -14.33 7.76 12.43
N LEU A 338 -13.39 7.65 13.37
CA LEU A 338 -13.61 8.05 14.75
C LEU A 338 -13.86 9.56 14.86
N GLU A 339 -13.16 10.37 14.07
CA GLU A 339 -13.38 11.80 13.98
C GLU A 339 -14.76 12.15 13.42
N GLN A 340 -15.22 11.43 12.39
CA GLN A 340 -16.59 11.61 11.90
C GLN A 340 -17.62 11.20 12.95
N ALA A 341 -17.39 10.11 13.68
CA ALA A 341 -18.28 9.67 14.75
C ALA A 341 -18.40 10.72 15.86
N ARG A 342 -17.28 11.35 16.26
CA ARG A 342 -17.22 12.41 17.28
C ARG A 342 -18.09 13.62 16.94
N HIS A 343 -18.22 13.93 15.66
CA HIS A 343 -18.99 15.09 15.17
C HIS A 343 -20.34 14.69 14.55
N ALA A 344 -20.74 13.42 14.63
CA ALA A 344 -21.96 12.94 14.00
C ALA A 344 -23.20 13.27 14.84
N PRO A 345 -24.15 14.08 14.33
CA PRO A 345 -25.36 14.43 15.07
C PRO A 345 -26.31 13.25 15.24
N ASP A 346 -26.14 12.19 14.46
CA ASP A 346 -26.95 10.98 14.45
C ASP A 346 -26.19 9.75 14.99
N LEU A 347 -25.15 9.97 15.81
CA LEU A 347 -24.43 8.88 16.48
C LEU A 347 -25.37 8.07 17.37
N ARG A 348 -25.45 6.77 17.11
CA ARG A 348 -26.35 5.83 17.80
C ARG A 348 -25.63 4.60 18.28
N VAL A 349 -26.06 4.11 19.44
CA VAL A 349 -25.66 2.83 19.99
C VAL A 349 -26.63 1.77 19.45
N LEU A 350 -26.14 0.81 18.66
CA LEU A 350 -27.01 -0.23 18.08
C LEU A 350 -27.13 -1.48 18.94
N GLY A 351 -26.06 -1.86 19.63
CA GLY A 351 -26.06 -3.06 20.45
C GLY A 351 -24.67 -3.61 20.70
N ARG A 352 -24.61 -4.61 21.59
CA ARG A 352 -23.37 -5.30 21.92
C ARG A 352 -23.27 -6.61 21.15
N GLN A 353 -22.09 -6.86 20.61
CA GLN A 353 -21.79 -8.12 19.93
C GLN A 353 -20.53 -8.74 20.54
N ARG A 354 -20.41 -10.06 20.44
CA ARG A 354 -19.17 -10.76 20.77
C ARG A 354 -18.26 -10.80 19.53
N ASP A 355 -17.02 -10.36 19.68
CA ASP A 355 -15.96 -10.49 18.67
C ASP A 355 -14.85 -11.37 19.26
N GLY A 356 -14.88 -12.66 18.90
CA GLY A 356 -14.03 -13.68 19.52
C GLY A 356 -14.24 -13.79 21.04
N ALA A 357 -13.21 -13.44 21.80
CA ALA A 357 -13.24 -13.44 23.27
C ALA A 357 -13.75 -12.11 23.86
N ARG A 358 -13.79 -11.02 23.09
CA ARG A 358 -14.14 -9.67 23.56
C ARG A 358 -15.62 -9.36 23.34
N SER A 359 -16.12 -8.39 24.10
CA SER A 359 -17.45 -7.80 23.88
C SER A 359 -17.26 -6.41 23.29
N VAL A 360 -17.83 -6.19 22.11
CA VAL A 360 -17.75 -4.91 21.40
C VAL A 360 -19.09 -4.19 21.42
N GLN A 361 -19.04 -2.87 21.49
CA GLN A 361 -20.17 -1.99 21.28
C GLN A 361 -20.22 -1.56 19.81
N ILE A 362 -21.37 -1.78 19.17
CA ILE A 362 -21.62 -1.31 17.81
C ILE A 362 -22.21 0.09 17.88
N LEU A 363 -21.50 1.05 17.30
CA LEU A 363 -21.95 2.42 17.07
C LEU A 363 -22.28 2.60 15.59
N SER A 364 -23.26 3.45 15.28
CA SER A 364 -23.69 3.76 13.92
C SER A 364 -23.89 5.25 13.73
N PHE A 365 -23.51 5.77 12.58
CA PHE A 365 -23.79 7.16 12.17
C PHE A 365 -23.79 7.29 10.64
N SER A 366 -24.33 8.39 10.12
CA SER A 366 -24.30 8.69 8.68
C SER A 366 -23.06 9.51 8.32
N GLY A 367 -22.11 8.91 7.60
CA GLY A 367 -20.83 9.51 7.27
C GLY A 367 -20.46 9.44 5.79
N PHE A 368 -19.19 9.72 5.53
CA PHE A 368 -18.56 9.62 4.22
C PHE A 368 -17.39 8.64 4.29
N SER A 369 -17.18 7.90 3.21
CA SER A 369 -16.04 7.00 3.10
C SER A 369 -14.71 7.77 3.09
N PRO A 370 -13.72 7.44 3.95
CA PRO A 370 -12.34 7.91 3.80
C PRO A 370 -11.66 7.39 2.53
N LEU A 371 -12.20 6.31 1.93
CA LEU A 371 -11.72 5.69 0.69
C LEU A 371 -12.48 6.15 -0.56
N GLY A 372 -13.57 6.90 -0.36
CA GLY A 372 -14.43 7.42 -1.42
C GLY A 372 -13.90 8.72 -2.05
N LEU A 373 -14.77 9.35 -2.83
CA LEU A 373 -14.54 10.71 -3.32
C LEU A 373 -14.61 11.72 -2.16
N PRO A 374 -14.09 12.94 -2.33
CA PRO A 374 -14.33 14.03 -1.39
C PRO A 374 -15.85 14.30 -1.24
N PRO A 375 -16.33 14.68 -0.04
CA PRO A 375 -17.76 14.73 0.28
C PRO A 375 -18.55 15.78 -0.52
N ASP A 376 -17.87 16.79 -1.04
CA ASP A 376 -18.42 17.89 -1.83
C ASP A 376 -18.14 17.75 -3.35
N ALA A 377 -17.59 16.60 -3.78
CA ALA A 377 -17.44 16.30 -5.20
C ALA A 377 -18.81 16.02 -5.86
N PRO A 378 -18.99 16.38 -7.15
CA PRO A 378 -20.17 15.99 -7.91
C PRO A 378 -20.39 14.46 -7.87
N GLY A 379 -21.56 14.02 -7.41
CA GLY A 379 -21.89 12.60 -7.23
C GLY A 379 -21.59 12.03 -5.84
N ALA A 380 -20.85 12.73 -4.97
CA ALA A 380 -20.52 12.25 -3.62
C ALA A 380 -21.72 12.25 -2.66
N THR A 381 -22.75 13.07 -2.90
CA THR A 381 -24.00 13.06 -2.12
C THR A 381 -24.77 11.74 -2.26
N ALA A 382 -24.59 11.01 -3.37
CA ALA A 382 -25.10 9.65 -3.54
C ALA A 382 -24.24 8.58 -2.82
N GLU A 383 -23.06 8.94 -2.33
CA GLU A 383 -22.12 8.07 -1.61
C GLU A 383 -22.16 8.24 -0.08
N ARG A 384 -23.15 8.94 0.50
CA ARG A 384 -23.32 8.90 1.97
C ARG A 384 -23.58 7.46 2.40
N VAL A 385 -22.77 6.99 3.36
CA VAL A 385 -22.83 5.63 3.87
C VAL A 385 -23.25 5.64 5.33
N THR A 386 -23.95 4.59 5.75
CA THR A 386 -24.06 4.31 7.18
C THR A 386 -22.78 3.63 7.62
N VAL A 387 -22.06 4.23 8.57
CA VAL A 387 -20.82 3.68 9.13
C VAL A 387 -21.15 2.95 10.41
N LEU A 388 -20.69 1.71 10.52
CA LEU A 388 -20.73 0.91 11.74
C LEU A 388 -19.33 0.78 12.32
N LEU A 389 -19.15 1.19 13.57
CA LEU A 389 -17.92 1.04 14.33
C LEU A 389 -18.10 -0.01 15.42
N ALA A 390 -17.21 -0.99 15.47
CA ALA A 390 -17.13 -1.95 16.57
C ALA A 390 -16.01 -1.52 17.53
N LEU A 391 -16.36 -1.01 18.71
CA LEU A 391 -15.43 -0.57 19.74
C LEU A 391 -15.37 -1.57 20.88
N ASP A 392 -14.16 -1.94 21.31
CA ASP A 392 -13.98 -2.78 22.50
C ASP A 392 -14.42 -2.03 23.77
N LEU A 393 -15.26 -2.65 24.60
CA LEU A 393 -15.76 -2.02 25.82
C LEU A 393 -14.69 -1.91 26.91
N GLU A 394 -13.70 -2.80 26.92
CA GLU A 394 -12.70 -2.85 27.99
C GLU A 394 -11.58 -1.84 27.75
N ASP A 395 -10.94 -1.88 26.56
CA ASP A 395 -9.79 -1.04 26.24
C ASP A 395 -10.09 0.09 25.25
N GLY A 396 -11.33 0.20 24.76
CA GLY A 396 -11.76 1.28 23.87
C GLY A 396 -11.22 1.18 22.45
N LEU A 397 -10.54 0.09 22.08
CA LEU A 397 -9.91 -0.02 20.77
C LEU A 397 -10.95 -0.21 19.66
N LEU A 398 -10.78 0.48 18.53
CA LEU A 398 -11.56 0.20 17.33
C LEU A 398 -11.16 -1.18 16.79
N ARG A 399 -12.14 -2.08 16.67
CA ARG A 399 -11.96 -3.45 16.16
C ARG A 399 -12.30 -3.54 14.67
N THR A 400 -13.34 -2.84 14.21
CA THR A 400 -13.78 -2.89 12.80
C THR A 400 -14.52 -1.60 12.43
N ALA A 401 -14.32 -1.14 11.19
CA ALA A 401 -15.14 -0.12 10.54
C ALA A 401 -15.77 -0.69 9.27
N THR A 402 -17.10 -0.69 9.23
CA THR A 402 -17.91 -1.23 8.15
C THR A 402 -18.79 -0.13 7.56
N GLU A 403 -18.84 -0.06 6.24
CA GLU A 403 -19.74 0.83 5.53
C GLU A 403 -20.93 0.04 5.00
N LEU A 404 -22.13 0.59 5.14
CA LEU A 404 -23.34 0.12 4.51
C LEU A 404 -23.78 1.16 3.48
N ALA A 405 -23.80 0.75 2.21
CA ALA A 405 -24.27 1.57 1.11
C ALA A 405 -25.68 1.14 0.68
N GLY A 406 -26.54 2.12 0.40
CA GLY A 406 -27.94 1.92 0.04
C GLY A 406 -28.93 2.40 1.12
N PRO A 407 -30.19 2.67 0.75
CA PRO A 407 -31.18 3.22 1.67
C PRO A 407 -31.54 2.23 2.78
N ALA A 408 -31.71 2.76 4.00
CA ALA A 408 -32.13 1.97 5.15
C ALA A 408 -33.47 1.26 4.88
N GLY A 409 -33.59 -0.02 5.25
CA GLY A 409 -34.79 -0.83 5.02
C GLY A 409 -34.86 -1.52 3.65
N THR A 410 -33.84 -1.36 2.81
CA THR A 410 -33.68 -2.09 1.53
C THR A 410 -32.43 -2.97 1.55
N THR A 411 -32.12 -3.66 0.45
CA THR A 411 -30.87 -4.41 0.30
C THR A 411 -29.69 -3.45 0.32
N GLN A 412 -28.94 -3.44 1.43
CA GLN A 412 -27.70 -2.68 1.58
C GLN A 412 -26.50 -3.54 1.21
N THR A 413 -25.51 -2.94 0.54
CA THR A 413 -24.20 -3.56 0.33
C THR A 413 -23.30 -3.22 1.50
N SER A 414 -22.69 -4.24 2.10
CA SER A 414 -21.80 -4.08 3.25
C SER A 414 -20.34 -4.25 2.81
N ARG A 415 -19.48 -3.35 3.29
CA ARG A 415 -18.03 -3.38 3.01
C ARG A 415 -17.25 -3.11 4.29
N VAL A 416 -16.39 -4.05 4.67
CA VAL A 416 -15.39 -3.83 5.73
C VAL A 416 -14.22 -3.05 5.13
N THR A 417 -13.99 -1.84 5.61
CA THR A 417 -12.91 -0.97 5.09
C THR A 417 -11.67 -1.02 5.97
N TRP A 418 -11.85 -1.36 7.24
CA TRP A 418 -10.77 -1.49 8.19
C TRP A 418 -11.12 -2.52 9.27
N ARG A 419 -10.17 -3.38 9.63
CA ARG A 419 -10.35 -4.38 10.69
C ARG A 419 -9.05 -4.69 11.41
N LEU A 420 -9.07 -4.70 12.73
CA LEU A 420 -8.00 -5.29 13.54
C LEU A 420 -8.07 -6.81 13.45
N LEU A 421 -7.04 -7.43 12.90
CA LEU A 421 -6.93 -8.88 12.74
C LEU A 421 -6.27 -9.53 13.95
N GLU A 422 -5.21 -8.90 14.47
CA GLU A 422 -4.40 -9.45 15.54
C GLU A 422 -3.84 -8.34 16.42
N GLU A 423 -3.90 -8.57 17.73
CA GLU A 423 -3.26 -7.75 18.74
C GLU A 423 -2.52 -8.67 19.71
N GLN A 424 -1.23 -8.42 19.90
CA GLN A 424 -0.41 -9.18 20.84
C GLN A 424 0.63 -8.29 21.51
N THR A 425 1.09 -8.74 22.67
CA THR A 425 2.23 -8.16 23.37
C THR A 425 3.42 -9.09 23.20
N LEU A 426 4.46 -8.62 22.53
CA LEU A 426 5.69 -9.38 22.36
C LEU A 426 6.54 -9.24 23.62
N ALA A 427 6.86 -10.39 24.22
CA ALA A 427 7.57 -10.46 25.50
C ALA A 427 8.99 -11.05 25.39
N THR A 428 9.28 -11.87 24.37
CA THR A 428 10.58 -12.56 24.29
C THR A 428 11.62 -11.73 23.53
N ALA A 429 12.88 -11.75 24.00
CA ALA A 429 13.98 -11.02 23.37
C ALA A 429 14.14 -11.35 21.88
N GLU A 430 13.92 -12.61 21.50
CA GLU A 430 14.00 -13.05 20.11
C GLU A 430 12.88 -12.48 19.22
N GLN A 431 11.63 -12.43 19.71
CA GLN A 431 10.54 -11.76 19.00
C GLN A 431 10.82 -10.26 18.83
N ILE A 432 11.37 -9.65 19.88
CA ILE A 432 11.73 -8.23 19.91
C ILE A 432 12.81 -7.91 18.87
N GLU A 433 13.91 -8.67 18.84
CA GLU A 433 14.97 -8.46 17.83
C GLU A 433 14.44 -8.65 16.41
N ARG A 434 13.58 -9.65 16.20
CA ARG A 434 12.95 -9.88 14.89
C ARG A 434 12.05 -8.73 14.44
N ALA A 435 11.32 -8.11 15.37
CA ALA A 435 10.41 -7.01 15.07
C ALA A 435 11.14 -5.74 14.58
N PHE A 436 12.31 -5.42 15.13
CA PHE A 436 13.04 -4.17 14.82
C PHE A 436 14.32 -4.37 14.00
N SER A 437 14.53 -5.56 13.44
CA SER A 437 15.64 -5.83 12.53
C SER A 437 15.28 -5.39 11.11
N ILE A 438 16.00 -4.41 10.56
CA ILE A 438 15.76 -3.91 9.19
C ILE A 438 15.88 -5.02 8.13
N SER A 439 16.83 -5.94 8.30
CA SER A 439 17.07 -7.05 7.36
C SER A 439 15.96 -8.09 7.38
N ARG A 440 15.16 -8.16 8.46
CA ARG A 440 13.98 -9.04 8.55
C ARG A 440 12.68 -8.30 8.29
N ALA A 441 12.66 -6.99 8.52
CA ALA A 441 11.50 -6.17 8.25
C ALA A 441 11.19 -6.09 6.75
N TRP A 442 12.26 -6.14 5.95
CA TRP A 442 12.17 -6.20 4.51
C TRP A 442 12.06 -7.65 4.01
N THR A 443 10.91 -8.00 3.44
CA THR A 443 10.62 -9.32 2.83
C THR A 443 10.62 -9.28 1.30
N GLY A 444 11.01 -8.14 0.70
CA GLY A 444 10.94 -7.91 -0.75
C GLY A 444 12.13 -8.45 -1.54
N VAL A 445 11.92 -8.69 -2.84
CA VAL A 445 12.99 -9.02 -3.80
C VAL A 445 13.56 -7.72 -4.38
N GLY A 446 14.83 -7.46 -4.13
CA GLY A 446 15.58 -6.27 -4.58
C GLY A 446 16.40 -5.65 -3.46
N ASP A 447 17.65 -5.28 -3.77
CA ASP A 447 18.42 -4.36 -2.93
C ASP A 447 17.77 -2.98 -3.07
N PHE A 448 17.62 -2.23 -1.98
CA PHE A 448 17.31 -0.82 -2.14
C PHE A 448 18.47 -0.14 -2.86
N SER A 449 18.16 0.56 -3.94
CA SER A 449 19.02 1.66 -4.35
C SER A 449 18.92 2.68 -3.23
N GLU A 450 19.89 2.67 -2.30
CA GLU A 450 20.00 3.73 -1.30
C GLU A 450 19.92 5.06 -2.05
N VAL A 451 18.94 5.89 -1.71
CA VAL A 451 18.76 7.20 -2.36
C VAL A 451 19.91 8.15 -1.98
N GLY A 452 20.82 7.68 -1.12
CA GLY A 452 21.87 8.44 -0.46
C GLY A 452 21.51 8.67 1.01
N ARG A 453 22.53 9.02 1.80
CA ARG A 453 22.33 9.51 3.17
C ARG A 453 22.14 11.01 3.10
N TYR A 454 20.94 11.49 3.42
CA TYR A 454 20.64 12.91 3.55
C TYR A 454 19.65 13.14 4.69
N VAL A 455 19.59 14.39 5.12
CA VAL A 455 18.59 14.86 6.09
C VAL A 455 17.32 15.17 5.31
N SER A 456 16.19 14.59 5.72
CA SER A 456 14.89 14.92 5.14
C SER A 456 14.51 16.36 5.49
N ALA A 457 13.90 17.06 4.53
CA ALA A 457 13.37 18.41 4.72
C ALA A 457 12.21 18.44 5.74
N ASP A 458 11.33 17.45 5.70
CA ASP A 458 10.17 17.33 6.58
C ASP A 458 9.74 15.86 6.71
N GLN A 459 9.42 15.42 7.92
CA GLN A 459 9.08 14.03 8.22
C GLN A 459 7.76 13.56 7.60
N ALA A 460 6.89 14.48 7.19
CA ALA A 460 5.67 14.15 6.46
C ALA A 460 5.93 13.75 4.99
N VAL A 461 7.13 14.09 4.46
CA VAL A 461 7.57 13.82 3.09
C VAL A 461 9.05 13.39 3.07
N PRO A 462 9.38 12.21 3.66
CA PRO A 462 10.76 11.86 4.01
C PRO A 462 11.77 11.90 2.84
N LEU A 463 11.33 11.58 1.62
CA LEU A 463 12.18 11.49 0.43
C LEU A 463 12.53 12.84 -0.22
N ILE A 464 12.07 13.95 0.36
CA ILE A 464 12.53 15.28 -0.02
C ILE A 464 13.76 15.61 0.81
N ALA A 465 14.90 15.79 0.15
CA ALA A 465 16.13 16.15 0.83
C ALA A 465 16.12 17.63 1.26
N ALA A 466 16.66 17.92 2.43
CA ALA A 466 16.76 19.27 3.00
C ALA A 466 17.52 20.23 2.07
N TYR A 467 18.57 19.76 1.38
CA TYR A 467 19.31 20.59 0.43
C TYR A 467 18.51 20.96 -0.82
N ALA A 468 17.40 20.27 -1.12
CA ALA A 468 16.55 20.59 -2.27
C ALA A 468 15.53 21.70 -1.96
N VAL A 469 15.43 22.11 -0.69
CA VAL A 469 14.58 23.20 -0.22
C VAL A 469 15.37 24.49 -0.23
N VAL A 470 14.79 25.54 -0.80
CA VAL A 470 15.42 26.86 -0.88
C VAL A 470 14.57 27.94 -0.23
N ASP A 471 15.22 29.04 0.14
CA ASP A 471 14.55 30.22 0.67
C ASP A 471 13.64 30.85 -0.42
N PRO A 472 12.34 31.03 -0.15
CA PRO A 472 11.42 31.70 -1.08
C PRO A 472 11.83 33.13 -1.43
N GLY A 473 12.63 33.82 -0.60
CA GLY A 473 13.19 35.13 -0.94
C GLY A 473 14.00 35.14 -2.23
N GLN A 474 14.59 34.00 -2.61
CA GLN A 474 15.34 33.86 -3.86
C GLN A 474 14.46 34.01 -5.11
N LEU A 475 13.15 33.72 -5.02
CA LEU A 475 12.22 33.89 -6.13
C LEU A 475 12.04 35.37 -6.53
N LEU A 476 12.25 36.32 -5.61
CA LEU A 476 12.18 37.76 -5.91
C LEU A 476 13.29 38.21 -6.88
N GLY A 477 14.39 37.46 -6.95
CA GLY A 477 15.53 37.73 -7.83
C GLY A 477 15.35 37.22 -9.26
N VAL A 478 14.38 36.33 -9.52
CA VAL A 478 14.16 35.72 -10.84
C VAL A 478 13.25 36.61 -11.67
N ARG A 479 13.81 37.29 -12.67
CA ARG A 479 13.10 38.32 -13.46
C ARG A 479 12.31 37.78 -14.66
N ASP A 480 12.65 36.58 -15.14
CA ASP A 480 12.18 36.10 -16.45
C ASP A 480 11.03 35.08 -16.36
N VAL A 481 10.60 34.69 -15.15
CA VAL A 481 9.52 33.71 -14.95
C VAL A 481 8.60 34.17 -13.82
N ALA A 482 7.32 34.36 -14.12
CA ALA A 482 6.31 34.67 -13.11
C ALA A 482 5.87 33.38 -12.40
N PHE A 483 6.29 33.22 -11.14
CA PHE A 483 5.81 32.14 -10.27
C PHE A 483 4.50 32.53 -9.62
N TRP A 484 3.52 31.63 -9.60
CA TRP A 484 2.20 31.89 -9.03
C TRP A 484 2.11 31.24 -7.66
N MET A 485 1.73 32.03 -6.66
CA MET A 485 1.60 31.58 -5.28
C MET A 485 0.25 32.05 -4.70
N PRO A 486 -0.36 31.28 -3.78
CA PRO A 486 -1.54 31.74 -3.05
C PRO A 486 -1.26 33.08 -2.36
N ALA A 487 -2.20 34.02 -2.44
CA ALA A 487 -2.01 35.34 -1.85
C ALA A 487 -1.80 35.33 -0.33
N ALA A 488 -2.36 34.32 0.34
CA ALA A 488 -2.19 34.01 1.75
C ALA A 488 -2.01 32.49 1.93
N PRO A 489 -1.47 32.03 3.07
CA PRO A 489 -1.38 30.60 3.39
C PRO A 489 -2.69 29.84 3.20
N PRO A 490 -2.66 28.63 2.61
CA PRO A 490 -3.82 27.77 2.57
C PRO A 490 -4.34 27.48 4.00
N PRO A 491 -5.67 27.36 4.21
CA PRO A 491 -6.22 27.08 5.53
C PRO A 491 -5.66 25.79 6.14
N GLY A 492 -5.16 25.88 7.37
CA GLY A 492 -4.56 24.76 8.11
C GLY A 492 -3.11 24.42 7.71
N ALA A 493 -2.45 25.25 6.90
CA ALA A 493 -1.02 25.13 6.68
C ALA A 493 -0.23 25.54 7.93
N GLU A 494 0.67 24.67 8.37
CA GLU A 494 1.57 24.90 9.50
C GLU A 494 3.02 25.10 9.04
N ARG A 495 3.38 24.47 7.92
CA ARG A 495 4.73 24.45 7.35
C ARG A 495 4.67 24.54 5.84
N ALA A 496 5.69 25.14 5.23
CA ALA A 496 5.82 25.25 3.78
C ALA A 496 7.24 24.94 3.31
N LEU A 497 7.36 24.27 2.16
CA LEU A 497 8.62 23.92 1.52
C LEU A 497 8.60 24.41 0.07
N LEU A 498 9.64 25.14 -0.35
CA LEU A 498 9.87 25.48 -1.76
C LEU A 498 10.97 24.58 -2.33
N LEU A 499 10.61 23.76 -3.32
CA LEU A 499 11.54 22.83 -3.96
C LEU A 499 12.16 23.41 -5.23
N TRP A 500 13.49 23.35 -5.31
CA TRP A 500 14.25 23.77 -6.48
C TRP A 500 15.09 22.64 -7.07
N SER A 501 15.11 22.53 -8.39
CA SER A 501 15.68 21.37 -9.11
C SER A 501 17.14 21.04 -8.77
N ASP A 502 17.96 22.04 -8.46
CA ASP A 502 19.39 21.89 -8.12
C ASP A 502 19.69 22.18 -6.64
N GLY A 503 18.67 22.52 -5.83
CA GLY A 503 18.84 22.90 -4.43
C GLY A 503 19.63 24.21 -4.18
N THR A 504 20.16 24.84 -5.22
CA THR A 504 21.00 26.04 -5.10
C THR A 504 20.25 27.31 -5.41
N GLY A 505 19.15 27.25 -6.14
CA GLY A 505 18.40 28.43 -6.63
C GLY A 505 19.22 29.34 -7.55
N ARG A 506 20.44 28.93 -7.92
CA ARG A 506 21.42 29.70 -8.69
C ARG A 506 21.51 29.26 -10.15
N GLY A 507 20.83 28.18 -10.54
CA GLY A 507 20.74 27.69 -11.92
C GLY A 507 19.54 28.27 -12.70
N ARG A 508 19.55 28.07 -14.03
CA ARG A 508 18.42 28.41 -14.92
C ARG A 508 17.21 27.49 -14.76
N ASN A 509 17.31 26.45 -13.95
CA ASN A 509 16.21 25.51 -13.74
C ASN A 509 15.16 26.18 -12.86
N PRO A 510 13.87 26.20 -13.25
CA PRO A 510 12.84 26.79 -12.41
C PRO A 510 12.57 25.94 -11.15
N PRO A 511 11.91 26.53 -10.12
CA PRO A 511 11.33 25.79 -9.00
C PRO A 511 10.39 24.71 -9.51
N ARG A 512 10.34 23.59 -8.78
CA ARG A 512 9.55 22.41 -9.14
C ARG A 512 8.22 22.37 -8.43
N ALA A 513 8.21 22.72 -7.14
CA ALA A 513 7.01 22.62 -6.33
C ALA A 513 7.04 23.56 -5.13
N LEU A 514 5.84 23.93 -4.68
CA LEU A 514 5.58 24.55 -3.40
C LEU A 514 4.64 23.63 -2.61
N ILE A 515 5.06 23.21 -1.42
CA ILE A 515 4.36 22.21 -0.61
C ILE A 515 3.93 22.86 0.69
N TYR A 516 2.66 22.76 1.03
CA TYR A 516 2.10 23.13 2.33
C TYR A 516 1.70 21.88 3.10
N LEU A 517 2.08 21.83 4.37
CA LEU A 517 1.87 20.72 5.29
C LEU A 517 1.15 21.22 6.54
N GLY A 518 0.23 20.42 7.07
CA GLY A 518 -0.44 20.64 8.34
C GLY A 518 -1.25 19.41 8.75
N ASP A 519 -1.90 19.48 9.91
CA ASP A 519 -2.66 18.33 10.44
C ASP A 519 -3.83 17.93 9.51
N GLY A 520 -3.76 16.71 8.98
CA GLY A 520 -4.74 16.15 8.03
C GLY A 520 -4.86 16.92 6.70
N ARG A 521 -4.02 17.93 6.45
CA ARG A 521 -4.07 18.79 5.26
C ARG A 521 -2.71 18.85 4.58
N ARG A 522 -2.71 18.54 3.29
CA ARG A 522 -1.51 18.61 2.45
C ARG A 522 -1.85 19.16 1.09
N LEU A 523 -1.06 20.12 0.62
CA LEU A 523 -1.25 20.73 -0.68
C LEU A 523 0.10 20.88 -1.38
N MET A 524 0.19 20.44 -2.63
CA MET A 524 1.38 20.52 -3.47
C MET A 524 1.04 21.28 -4.75
N LEU A 525 1.63 22.45 -4.95
CA LEU A 525 1.59 23.17 -6.23
C LEU A 525 2.84 22.76 -7.02
N LEU A 526 2.65 22.10 -8.15
CA LEU A 526 3.70 21.70 -9.07
C LEU A 526 3.76 22.73 -10.21
N PHE A 527 4.97 23.17 -10.53
CA PHE A 527 5.21 24.15 -11.59
C PHE A 527 5.76 23.46 -12.84
N ASN A 528 5.52 24.07 -14.00
CA ASN A 528 6.07 23.65 -15.30
C ASN A 528 5.65 22.23 -15.70
N VAL A 529 4.39 21.87 -15.39
CA VAL A 529 3.79 20.59 -15.72
C VAL A 529 2.84 20.74 -16.90
N THR A 530 2.88 19.78 -17.83
CA THR A 530 2.04 19.74 -19.03
C THR A 530 1.04 18.58 -18.98
N ASP A 531 0.72 18.09 -17.78
CA ASP A 531 -0.17 16.95 -17.61
C ASP A 531 -1.59 17.35 -18.01
N GLU A 532 -2.15 16.64 -18.99
CA GLU A 532 -3.59 16.69 -19.26
C GLU A 532 -4.33 15.94 -18.15
N LEU A 533 -5.40 16.55 -17.65
CA LEU A 533 -6.23 16.01 -16.59
C LEU A 533 -7.66 15.85 -17.11
N ASP A 534 -8.24 14.68 -16.91
CA ASP A 534 -9.68 14.48 -17.14
C ASP A 534 -10.45 14.99 -15.92
N GLY A 535 -11.43 15.88 -16.13
CA GLY A 535 -12.20 16.42 -15.02
C GLY A 535 -13.21 17.49 -15.40
N GLU A 536 -13.77 18.13 -14.38
CA GLU A 536 -14.69 19.26 -14.49
C GLU A 536 -13.93 20.47 -15.03
N LEU A 537 -14.36 21.00 -16.19
CA LEU A 537 -13.80 22.23 -16.77
C LEU A 537 -14.47 23.46 -16.14
N LEU A 538 -13.64 24.36 -15.63
CA LEU A 538 -14.04 25.53 -14.87
C LEU A 538 -13.24 26.76 -15.35
N THR A 539 -13.79 27.94 -15.11
CA THR A 539 -13.04 29.20 -15.22
C THR A 539 -12.98 29.84 -13.83
N VAL A 540 -11.78 30.07 -13.33
CA VAL A 540 -11.53 30.59 -11.98
C VAL A 540 -10.62 31.81 -12.08
N GLY A 541 -11.22 33.01 -12.08
CA GLY A 541 -10.47 34.24 -12.33
C GLY A 541 -9.78 34.18 -13.71
N PRO A 542 -8.44 34.35 -13.79
CA PRO A 542 -7.70 34.31 -15.06
C PRO A 542 -7.38 32.88 -15.55
N TRP A 543 -7.79 31.85 -14.82
CA TRP A 543 -7.43 30.45 -15.08
C TRP A 543 -8.56 29.70 -15.79
N GLN A 544 -8.18 28.97 -16.83
CA GLN A 544 -8.88 27.76 -17.24
C GLN A 544 -8.42 26.63 -16.32
N ALA A 545 -9.37 26.02 -15.64
CA ALA A 545 -9.12 25.06 -14.59
C ALA A 545 -9.78 23.73 -14.93
N THR A 546 -9.06 22.63 -14.75
CA THR A 546 -9.64 21.29 -14.80
C THR A 546 -9.54 20.66 -13.42
N LEU A 547 -10.67 20.39 -12.80
CA LEU A 547 -10.75 19.82 -11.46
C LEU A 547 -11.12 18.35 -11.53
N HIS A 548 -10.29 17.49 -10.94
CA HIS A 548 -10.55 16.07 -10.79
C HIS A 548 -10.72 15.72 -9.31
N ALA A 549 -11.85 15.08 -8.99
CA ALA A 549 -12.10 14.48 -7.68
C ALA A 549 -11.63 13.02 -7.70
N GLY A 550 -10.60 12.71 -6.90
CA GLY A 550 -10.04 11.37 -6.79
C GLY A 550 -10.49 10.64 -5.53
N ARG A 551 -10.33 9.31 -5.51
CA ARG A 551 -10.54 8.51 -4.30
C ARG A 551 -9.55 8.90 -3.20
N THR A 552 -9.80 8.43 -1.98
CA THR A 552 -9.01 8.78 -0.78
C THR A 552 -9.10 10.27 -0.43
N ARG A 553 -10.24 10.91 -0.78
CA ARG A 553 -10.52 12.33 -0.53
C ARG A 553 -9.44 13.28 -1.08
N ARG A 554 -8.93 12.95 -2.26
CA ARG A 554 -7.95 13.77 -2.98
C ARG A 554 -8.64 14.60 -4.04
N TYR A 555 -8.15 15.83 -4.22
CA TYR A 555 -8.43 16.63 -5.40
C TYR A 555 -7.13 16.90 -6.16
N THR A 556 -7.22 16.87 -7.48
CA THR A 556 -6.17 17.35 -8.39
C THR A 556 -6.76 18.46 -9.26
N LEU A 557 -6.07 19.59 -9.37
CA LEU A 557 -6.52 20.76 -10.12
C LEU A 557 -5.41 21.20 -11.09
N ALA A 558 -5.66 21.09 -12.38
CA ALA A 558 -4.77 21.62 -13.41
C ALA A 558 -5.20 23.04 -13.79
N LEU A 559 -4.26 23.98 -13.86
CA LEU A 559 -4.50 25.38 -14.19
C LEU A 559 -3.68 25.79 -15.41
N SER A 560 -4.37 26.28 -16.43
CA SER A 560 -3.81 26.95 -17.60
C SER A 560 -4.39 28.36 -17.71
N ARG A 561 -3.65 29.30 -18.32
CA ARG A 561 -4.16 30.66 -18.51
C ARG A 561 -5.11 30.73 -19.69
N THR A 562 -6.19 31.49 -19.55
CA THR A 562 -7.13 31.75 -20.66
C THR A 562 -6.39 32.45 -21.82
N PRO A 563 -6.45 31.92 -23.05
CA PRO A 563 -5.87 32.56 -24.23
C PRO A 563 -6.48 33.96 -24.41
N GLY A 564 -5.67 35.02 -24.29
CA GLY A 564 -6.12 36.42 -24.43
C GLY A 564 -5.61 37.37 -23.35
N ALA A 565 -5.13 36.86 -22.21
CA ALA A 565 -4.44 37.67 -21.21
C ALA A 565 -2.97 37.87 -21.64
N ALA A 566 -2.72 38.91 -22.48
CA ALA A 566 -1.40 39.42 -22.89
C ALA A 566 -0.27 38.39 -22.81
N ALA A 567 -0.22 37.47 -23.79
CA ALA A 567 0.89 36.57 -23.99
C ALA A 567 2.13 37.41 -24.36
N SER A 568 2.98 37.67 -23.37
CA SER A 568 4.36 38.07 -23.62
C SER A 568 5.17 36.79 -23.73
N ASP A 569 5.58 36.47 -24.96
CA ASP A 569 6.59 35.52 -25.43
C ASP A 569 7.32 34.61 -24.42
N GLY A 570 6.57 33.78 -23.72
CA GLY A 570 7.06 32.65 -22.93
C GLY A 570 5.85 31.84 -22.49
N GLY A 571 5.69 30.61 -23.02
CA GLY A 571 4.55 29.75 -22.70
C GLY A 571 4.31 29.73 -21.19
N THR A 572 3.14 30.15 -20.73
CA THR A 572 2.86 30.20 -19.29
C THR A 572 2.95 28.77 -18.74
N PRO A 573 3.82 28.50 -17.76
CA PRO A 573 3.97 27.16 -17.24
C PRO A 573 2.67 26.72 -16.56
N GLY A 574 2.17 25.55 -16.94
CA GLY A 574 1.02 24.94 -16.29
C GLY A 574 1.31 24.72 -14.81
N VAL A 575 0.29 24.99 -13.99
CA VAL A 575 0.32 24.72 -12.55
C VAL A 575 -0.60 23.55 -12.27
N LEU A 576 -0.11 22.54 -11.56
CA LEU A 576 -0.94 21.43 -11.08
C LEU A 576 -0.95 21.43 -9.56
N ILE A 577 -2.13 21.33 -8.98
CA ILE A 577 -2.32 21.31 -7.53
C ILE A 577 -2.83 19.94 -7.15
N ASP A 578 -2.10 19.24 -6.27
CA ASP A 578 -2.54 18.02 -5.61
C ASP A 578 -2.85 18.31 -4.14
N ALA A 579 -4.06 17.97 -3.68
CA ALA A 579 -4.55 18.35 -2.37
C ALA A 579 -5.29 17.22 -1.64
N TRP A 580 -4.98 17.06 -0.35
CA TRP A 580 -5.65 16.14 0.59
C TRP A 580 -6.19 16.93 1.78
N GLY A 581 -7.42 16.62 2.19
CA GLY A 581 -8.07 17.30 3.32
C GLY A 581 -8.65 18.68 2.98
N PHE A 582 -8.72 19.03 1.69
CA PHE A 582 -9.33 20.27 1.20
C PHE A 582 -10.69 20.00 0.56
N SER A 583 -11.60 20.96 0.68
CA SER A 583 -12.85 20.98 -0.08
C SER A 583 -12.64 21.54 -1.49
N ARG A 584 -13.56 21.25 -2.40
CA ARG A 584 -13.68 21.90 -3.71
C ARG A 584 -13.67 23.42 -3.56
N ASN A 585 -14.43 23.97 -2.62
CA ASN A 585 -14.49 25.42 -2.41
C ASN A 585 -13.12 25.98 -1.97
N ASP A 586 -12.43 25.29 -1.05
CA ASP A 586 -11.08 25.70 -0.63
C ASP A 586 -10.13 25.80 -1.83
N LEU A 587 -10.17 24.83 -2.74
CA LEU A 587 -9.31 24.83 -3.92
C LEU A 587 -9.67 25.90 -4.95
N LEU A 588 -10.95 26.16 -5.18
CA LEU A 588 -11.37 27.22 -6.09
C LEU A 588 -11.01 28.60 -5.54
N MET A 589 -11.17 28.82 -4.23
CA MET A 589 -10.71 30.05 -3.58
C MET A 589 -9.18 30.18 -3.66
N LEU A 590 -8.45 29.10 -3.42
CA LEU A 590 -6.99 29.10 -3.53
C LEU A 590 -6.54 29.43 -4.96
N ALA A 591 -7.13 28.80 -5.98
CA ALA A 591 -6.83 29.07 -7.39
C ALA A 591 -7.16 30.52 -7.78
N ALA A 592 -8.29 31.06 -7.31
CA ALA A 592 -8.65 32.46 -7.52
C ALA A 592 -7.70 33.43 -6.82
N SER A 593 -7.08 33.02 -5.71
CA SER A 593 -6.13 33.82 -4.94
C SER A 593 -4.70 33.79 -5.50
N LEU A 594 -4.41 32.94 -6.50
CA LEU A 594 -3.08 32.85 -7.07
C LEU A 594 -2.71 34.17 -7.72
N ARG A 595 -1.58 34.73 -7.29
CA ARG A 595 -0.98 35.95 -7.85
C ARG A 595 0.49 35.71 -8.16
N PRO A 596 1.11 36.50 -9.05
CA PRO A 596 2.55 36.47 -9.22
C PRO A 596 3.23 36.70 -7.87
N PHE A 597 4.28 35.93 -7.60
CA PHE A 597 5.02 36.00 -6.35
C PHE A 597 5.69 37.37 -6.22
N ASP A 598 5.46 38.01 -5.08
CA ASP A 598 5.99 39.33 -4.75
C ASP A 598 6.42 39.40 -3.28
N SER A 599 6.98 40.53 -2.87
CA SER A 599 7.42 40.75 -1.48
C SER A 599 6.27 40.68 -0.47
N GLN A 600 5.03 40.98 -0.87
CA GLN A 600 3.87 40.90 0.00
C GLN A 600 3.46 39.44 0.24
N ALA A 601 3.49 38.60 -0.80
CA ALA A 601 3.29 37.17 -0.69
C ALA A 601 4.39 36.53 0.17
N LEU A 602 5.65 36.90 -0.02
CA LEU A 602 6.73 36.43 0.85
C LEU A 602 6.47 36.77 2.32
N ALA A 603 6.08 38.02 2.61
CA ALA A 603 5.77 38.45 3.97
C ALA A 603 4.57 37.68 4.57
N ALA A 604 3.54 37.41 3.78
CA ALA A 604 2.34 36.69 4.22
C ALA A 604 2.60 35.21 4.57
N HIS A 605 3.63 34.60 3.97
CA HIS A 605 3.96 33.18 4.17
C HIS A 605 5.26 32.96 4.95
N GLY A 606 6.01 34.01 5.26
CA GLY A 606 7.38 33.91 5.76
C GLY A 606 7.54 33.10 7.05
N THR A 607 6.50 33.03 7.90
CA THR A 607 6.53 32.21 9.14
C THR A 607 6.37 30.71 8.91
N LEU A 608 5.92 30.28 7.72
CA LEU A 608 5.67 28.87 7.40
C LEU A 608 6.90 28.18 6.81
N PHE A 609 7.76 28.93 6.13
CA PHE A 609 9.00 28.38 5.61
C PHE A 609 9.99 28.26 6.77
N SER A 610 10.44 27.03 7.02
CA SER A 610 11.43 26.78 8.06
C SER A 610 12.70 27.59 7.82
N PRO A 611 13.31 28.19 8.85
CA PRO A 611 14.66 28.74 8.74
C PRO A 611 15.64 27.63 8.37
N GLU A 612 16.59 27.95 7.48
CA GLU A 612 17.56 27.06 6.82
C GLU A 612 17.89 25.73 7.54
N PRO A 613 17.84 24.57 6.85
CA PRO A 613 18.65 23.45 7.28
C PRO A 613 20.13 23.85 7.18
N ALA A 614 20.88 23.63 8.26
CA ALA A 614 22.29 23.96 8.39
C ALA A 614 23.07 23.61 7.11
N GLN A 615 23.60 24.64 6.45
CA GLN A 615 24.57 24.51 5.38
C GLN A 615 25.80 23.80 5.93
N ASN A 616 25.91 22.49 5.72
CA ASN A 616 27.17 21.78 5.84
C ASN A 616 27.55 21.24 4.45
N PRO A 617 28.08 22.11 3.56
CA PRO A 617 28.45 21.72 2.20
C PRO A 617 29.58 20.68 2.14
N GLU A 618 30.25 20.36 3.26
CA GLU A 618 31.34 19.38 3.29
C GLU A 618 30.88 17.90 3.30
N ALA A 619 29.59 17.60 3.44
CA ALA A 619 29.09 16.23 3.34
C ALA A 619 28.75 15.77 1.91
N PHE A 620 28.75 16.69 0.93
CA PHE A 620 28.38 16.38 -0.45
C PHE A 620 29.61 16.27 -1.35
N VAL A 621 30.24 15.09 -1.35
CA VAL A 621 30.96 14.63 -2.54
C VAL A 621 29.97 13.77 -3.34
N PRO A 622 29.47 14.21 -4.50
CA PRO A 622 28.75 13.31 -5.39
C PRO A 622 29.77 12.28 -5.85
N ARG A 623 29.78 11.09 -5.21
CA ARG A 623 30.44 9.93 -5.81
C ARG A 623 29.68 9.65 -7.10
N GLN A 624 30.26 10.07 -8.22
CA GLN A 624 29.97 9.51 -9.52
C GLN A 624 29.92 7.98 -9.36
N THR A 625 28.74 7.42 -9.64
CA THR A 625 28.51 6.03 -10.05
C THR A 625 29.63 5.05 -9.70
N ALA A 626 29.65 4.62 -8.43
CA ALA A 626 30.12 3.29 -8.10
C ALA A 626 28.91 2.58 -7.49
N THR A 627 28.45 1.53 -8.17
CA THR A 627 27.46 0.57 -7.69
C THR A 627 27.91 -0.03 -6.35
N GLY A 628 27.68 0.69 -5.26
CA GLY A 628 27.88 0.21 -3.91
C GLY A 628 26.72 -0.68 -3.53
N ARG A 629 26.76 -1.95 -3.93
CA ARG A 629 25.92 -2.99 -3.31
C ARG A 629 26.28 -3.05 -1.82
N VAL A 630 25.32 -2.77 -0.95
CA VAL A 630 25.47 -3.08 0.47
C VAL A 630 25.26 -4.57 0.65
N HIS A 631 26.34 -5.35 0.58
CA HIS A 631 26.32 -6.73 1.04
C HIS A 631 26.21 -6.74 2.57
N ILE A 632 25.05 -7.12 3.09
CA ILE A 632 24.90 -7.47 4.50
C ILE A 632 25.64 -8.80 4.73
N SER A 633 26.90 -8.72 5.14
CA SER A 633 27.68 -9.92 5.52
C SER A 633 27.32 -10.34 6.95
N PRO A 634 27.11 -11.65 7.21
CA PRO A 634 27.03 -12.18 8.57
C PRO A 634 28.42 -12.17 9.22
N GLY A 635 28.46 -11.78 10.50
CA GLY A 635 29.71 -11.66 11.25
C GLY A 635 30.54 -12.95 11.28
N SER A 636 31.82 -12.82 10.97
CA SER A 636 32.86 -13.78 11.28
C SER A 636 33.43 -13.48 12.67
N ALA A 637 33.05 -14.32 13.63
CA ALA A 637 33.83 -14.58 14.82
C ALA A 637 34.87 -15.68 14.52
N GLY A 638 36.09 -15.54 15.04
CA GLY A 638 37.15 -16.56 15.02
C GLY A 638 38.53 -15.90 15.11
N ILE A 639 39.08 -15.62 16.29
CA ILE A 639 39.83 -16.53 17.18
C ILE A 639 41.23 -16.88 16.62
N LEU A 640 42.27 -16.39 17.33
CA LEU A 640 43.67 -16.86 17.30
C LEU A 640 43.78 -18.37 17.52
N PRO A 641 44.80 -19.05 16.97
CA PRO A 641 45.87 -19.49 17.87
C PRO A 641 47.29 -19.54 17.27
N ALA A 642 48.26 -19.54 18.20
CA ALA A 642 49.72 -19.79 18.13
C ALA A 642 50.60 -18.76 17.42
#